data_AF-A0A7C3RMM6-F1
#
_entry.id   AF-A0A7C3RMM6-F1
#
_cell.length_a   1.000
_cell.length_b   1.000
_cell.length_c   1.000
_cell.angle_alpha   90.00
_cell.angle_beta   90.00
_cell.angle_gamma   90.00
#
_symmetry.space_group_name_H-M   'P 1'
#
loop_
_entity.id
_entity.type
_entity.pdbx_description
1 polymer ?
#
loop_
_entity_poly.entity_id
_entity_poly.type
_entity_poly.pdbx_seq_one_letter_code
_entity_poly.pdbx_strand_id
1 'polypeptide(L)'
;MSSLVPFVQIARPHQDILEGKFTLDVYAADLWRVYKGDAPSEYVDPVIFFQKTHMTHGLNELIKVVEERLEGKGRNSTLQLQTPFGGGKTHSLIALYHKAREWGANVVVLEGTAFDAKDVRLWEEMERQLTGKIEITKGDTSCGKEKLIEILHKNEPVLILMDEVLAYCVKSAGINLGETTLLEQTIVFFQELTQAVASSGRSMLVVTLPSSDMEQYGEKGEEIFQRVSKIFGRMQEIFTPIAEEEISSVIRKRLFQWMDEDKAKIVVNEYVDYLERENLFSKKEDLESYRKKFLNSYPFKPEVIEILYTRWGSYPNFQRTRGVLRLLSQVVYDLKDEKIPFIGLGDFNLKNNRIRRELLEHIGNEYDSVIAHDITLETSGAKKVDTEMGSSYSPYKLGTKVVTCIFMTSFSGKKDSTYKGINIRELKIYTSLPEIQSSVIDDVVNKLREKLFFLSDDGLYFTNEPNLNRMVVITKENITYHEINEEERKIIENSISKDKSISVYIFPQFPRDIPDNKNIKIVITKDTDENKFREFLEKLGETPRVYRNTLIFLYPDESYRVSFQDYIKTKLAYEKIYKDVNIKLDEKRRKEIEKKLENLKEKEYEELRKYYRNLYLPNGKTIPNLGLATIGKNKLDKEILEFLRSERIIFDKITPKYIEERYLKEEVSTKNLLESFYRTPGNPILLNEGVLKNAIIEGVKIGIFYIKREGKIYEEPTFEDDEVLTKERQDVQVKESATPQIKEEEEVYPPKHQRDVEVENPPYGTSLSSSETLVKKYKKIYLSFNIKNKGNFAYIFRVLNELSKNFDDINVHIEISLEKGEIEAKDYEILREGLGQINVEFEKEETE
;
A
#
# COMPACT_ATOMS: atom_id res chain seq x y z
N MET A 1 -34.53 8.34 -0.37
CA MET A 1 -34.61 9.75 -0.79
C MET A 1 -34.69 10.57 0.48
N SER A 2 -33.99 11.69 0.54
CA SER A 2 -33.98 12.56 1.73
C SER A 2 -35.39 13.09 2.05
N SER A 3 -35.70 13.28 3.33
CA SER A 3 -36.92 13.94 3.79
C SER A 3 -36.90 15.45 3.51
N LEU A 4 -35.72 16.00 3.25
CA LEU A 4 -35.50 17.39 2.90
C LEU A 4 -35.93 17.70 1.47
N VAL A 5 -36.41 18.92 1.27
CA VAL A 5 -36.86 19.41 -0.03
C VAL A 5 -35.65 19.51 -0.98
N PRO A 6 -35.76 19.02 -2.24
CA PRO A 6 -34.68 19.13 -3.21
C PRO A 6 -34.28 20.59 -3.49
N PHE A 7 -32.98 20.85 -3.65
CA PHE A 7 -32.45 22.21 -3.78
C PHE A 7 -33.05 22.95 -4.98
N VAL A 8 -33.37 22.24 -6.07
CA VAL A 8 -33.96 22.83 -7.29
C VAL A 8 -35.35 23.44 -7.07
N GLN A 9 -36.05 23.05 -6.01
CA GLN A 9 -37.33 23.66 -5.61
C GLN A 9 -37.14 24.90 -4.71
N ILE A 10 -35.93 25.09 -4.17
CA ILE A 10 -35.57 26.18 -3.26
C ILE A 10 -34.77 27.24 -4.00
N ALA A 11 -33.84 26.85 -4.87
CA ALA A 11 -32.94 27.71 -5.62
C ALA A 11 -33.07 27.44 -7.12
N ARG A 12 -33.48 28.45 -7.89
CA ARG A 12 -33.66 28.35 -9.35
C ARG A 12 -32.40 28.84 -10.07
N PRO A 13 -31.70 27.98 -10.83
CA PRO A 13 -30.55 28.41 -11.63
C PRO A 13 -30.94 29.45 -12.69
N HIS A 14 -29.98 30.25 -13.15
CA HIS A 14 -30.19 31.12 -14.31
C HIS A 14 -30.47 30.30 -15.58
N GLN A 15 -31.17 30.92 -16.53
CA GLN A 15 -31.67 30.27 -17.75
C GLN A 15 -30.54 29.74 -18.66
N ASP A 16 -29.43 30.46 -18.74
CA ASP A 16 -28.21 30.07 -19.46
C ASP A 16 -27.63 28.74 -18.95
N ILE A 17 -27.62 28.54 -17.62
CA ILE A 17 -27.20 27.29 -16.99
C ILE A 17 -28.18 26.17 -17.34
N LEU A 18 -29.49 26.41 -17.25
CA LEU A 18 -30.52 25.42 -17.59
C LEU A 18 -30.49 25.01 -19.08
N GLU A 19 -30.04 25.89 -19.96
CA GLU A 19 -29.86 25.67 -21.40
C GLU A 19 -28.52 25.00 -21.76
N GLY A 20 -27.62 24.82 -20.79
CA GLY A 20 -26.34 24.14 -21.02
C GLY A 20 -25.25 25.02 -21.64
N LYS A 21 -25.37 26.36 -21.54
CA LYS A 21 -24.42 27.33 -22.11
C LYS A 21 -23.28 27.61 -21.12
N PHE A 22 -22.14 26.94 -21.32
CA PHE A 22 -21.01 26.96 -20.37
C PHE A 22 -19.68 27.49 -20.95
N THR A 23 -19.71 28.27 -22.04
CA THR A 23 -18.47 28.74 -22.66
C THR A 23 -17.74 29.74 -21.73
N LEU A 24 -16.40 29.70 -21.75
CA LEU A 24 -15.58 30.62 -20.96
C LEU A 24 -15.92 32.08 -21.27
N ASP A 25 -16.26 32.38 -22.52
CA ASP A 25 -16.65 33.72 -22.99
C ASP A 25 -17.88 34.29 -22.26
N VAL A 26 -18.77 33.43 -21.73
CA VAL A 26 -19.93 33.88 -20.94
C VAL A 26 -19.48 34.39 -19.57
N TYR A 27 -18.44 33.78 -18.99
CA TYR A 27 -17.93 34.14 -17.66
C TYR A 27 -16.71 35.08 -17.70
N ALA A 28 -16.19 35.36 -18.90
CA ALA A 28 -15.10 36.29 -19.13
C ALA A 28 -15.62 37.72 -19.28
N ALA A 29 -15.58 38.47 -18.19
CA ALA A 29 -15.69 39.92 -18.24
C ALA A 29 -14.56 40.52 -19.08
N ASP A 30 -14.91 41.38 -20.02
CA ASP A 30 -14.02 42.11 -20.95
C ASP A 30 -14.53 43.55 -21.03
N LEU A 31 -13.75 44.49 -20.49
CA LEU A 31 -14.20 45.88 -20.32
C LEU A 31 -14.27 46.60 -21.67
N TRP A 32 -13.34 46.34 -22.58
CA TRP A 32 -13.29 46.95 -23.91
C TRP A 32 -14.48 46.53 -24.76
N ARG A 33 -14.86 45.25 -24.76
CA ARG A 33 -16.06 44.78 -25.45
C ARG A 33 -17.34 45.36 -24.86
N VAL A 34 -17.41 45.55 -23.54
CA VAL A 34 -18.54 46.25 -22.90
C VAL A 34 -18.60 47.70 -23.37
N TYR A 35 -17.46 48.39 -23.41
CA TYR A 35 -17.36 49.75 -23.92
C TYR A 35 -17.81 49.86 -25.40
N LYS A 36 -17.48 48.86 -26.23
CA LYS A 36 -17.90 48.79 -27.64
C LYS A 36 -19.36 48.35 -27.84
N GLY A 37 -19.98 47.74 -26.84
CA GLY A 37 -21.31 47.15 -26.94
C GLY A 37 -21.35 45.74 -27.55
N ASP A 38 -20.19 45.10 -27.71
CA ASP A 38 -20.01 43.79 -28.36
C ASP A 38 -19.81 42.64 -27.35
N ALA A 39 -20.02 42.89 -26.06
CA ALA A 39 -19.97 41.89 -24.99
C ALA A 39 -21.34 41.19 -24.79
N PRO A 40 -21.41 40.04 -24.09
CA PRO A 40 -22.68 39.43 -23.71
C PRO A 40 -23.61 40.43 -22.99
N SER A 41 -24.92 40.30 -23.22
CA SER A 41 -25.92 41.25 -22.70
C SER A 41 -25.88 41.40 -21.18
N GLU A 42 -25.44 40.38 -20.45
CA GLU A 42 -25.26 40.44 -19.00
C GLU A 42 -24.17 41.39 -18.50
N TYR A 43 -23.24 41.81 -19.37
CA TYR A 43 -22.24 42.83 -19.05
C TYR A 43 -22.55 44.18 -19.69
N VAL A 44 -23.25 44.21 -20.83
CA VAL A 44 -23.59 45.46 -21.56
C VAL A 44 -24.81 46.16 -20.96
N ASP A 45 -25.84 45.40 -20.57
CA ASP A 45 -27.05 45.98 -19.97
C ASP A 45 -26.82 46.22 -18.47
N PRO A 46 -26.88 47.47 -17.98
CA PRO A 46 -26.62 47.78 -16.57
C PRO A 46 -27.64 47.12 -15.63
N VAL A 47 -28.90 46.98 -16.04
CA VAL A 47 -29.95 46.37 -15.22
C VAL A 47 -29.67 44.89 -15.04
N ILE A 48 -29.36 44.17 -16.13
CA ILE A 48 -29.03 42.74 -16.07
C ILE A 48 -27.72 42.53 -15.30
N PHE A 49 -26.72 43.38 -15.54
CA PHE A 49 -25.43 43.32 -14.86
C PHE A 49 -25.58 43.41 -13.35
N PHE A 50 -26.27 44.44 -12.83
CA PHE A 50 -26.47 44.59 -11.39
C PHE A 50 -27.43 43.54 -10.81
N GLN A 51 -28.36 43.00 -11.59
CA GLN A 51 -29.20 41.86 -11.16
C GLN A 51 -28.39 40.58 -10.93
N LYS A 52 -27.37 40.31 -11.75
CA LYS A 52 -26.46 39.16 -11.62
C LYS A 52 -25.23 39.43 -10.74
N THR A 53 -25.00 40.68 -10.34
CA THR A 53 -23.88 41.09 -9.49
C THR A 53 -24.26 41.03 -8.03
N HIS A 54 -23.42 40.41 -7.21
CA HIS A 54 -23.52 40.54 -5.76
C HIS A 54 -22.78 41.81 -5.34
N MET A 55 -23.50 42.76 -4.74
CA MET A 55 -22.93 44.02 -4.26
C MET A 55 -22.17 43.77 -2.95
N THR A 56 -20.91 43.37 -3.08
CA THR A 56 -20.01 43.16 -1.95
C THR A 56 -19.76 44.46 -1.20
N HIS A 57 -19.33 44.35 0.06
CA HIS A 57 -18.92 45.51 0.84
C HIS A 57 -17.84 46.32 0.11
N GLY A 58 -16.81 45.63 -0.37
CA GLY A 58 -15.74 46.25 -1.17
C GLY A 58 -16.27 46.92 -2.44
N LEU A 59 -17.12 46.28 -3.23
CA LEU A 59 -17.63 46.90 -4.46
C LEU A 59 -18.46 48.16 -4.17
N ASN A 60 -19.29 48.14 -3.12
CA ASN A 60 -20.06 49.32 -2.72
C ASN A 60 -19.16 50.48 -2.29
N GLU A 61 -18.13 50.18 -1.49
CA GLU A 61 -17.18 51.19 -1.02
C GLU A 61 -16.33 51.75 -2.17
N LEU A 62 -15.92 50.90 -3.13
CA LEU A 62 -15.25 51.35 -4.36
C LEU A 62 -16.12 52.33 -5.16
N ILE A 63 -17.39 51.97 -5.39
CA ILE A 63 -18.37 52.82 -6.09
C ILE A 63 -18.50 54.15 -5.37
N LYS A 64 -18.65 54.14 -4.05
CA LYS A 64 -18.78 55.34 -3.23
C LYS A 64 -17.55 56.25 -3.31
N VAL A 65 -16.34 55.70 -3.19
CA VAL A 65 -15.10 56.49 -3.28
C VAL A 65 -14.96 57.15 -4.66
N VAL A 66 -15.30 56.43 -5.72
CA VAL A 66 -15.28 56.98 -7.09
C VAL A 66 -16.34 58.07 -7.25
N GLU A 67 -17.56 57.84 -6.79
CA GLU A 67 -18.66 58.83 -6.83
C GLU A 67 -18.24 60.13 -6.12
N GLU A 68 -17.76 60.03 -4.87
CA GLU A 68 -17.32 61.18 -4.08
C GLU A 68 -16.21 61.96 -4.79
N ARG A 69 -15.28 61.28 -5.48
CA ARG A 69 -14.23 61.95 -6.26
C ARG A 69 -14.80 62.69 -7.47
N LEU A 70 -15.71 62.08 -8.23
CA LEU A 70 -16.33 62.71 -9.41
C LEU A 70 -17.25 63.88 -9.03
N GLU A 71 -17.79 63.89 -7.80
CA GLU A 71 -18.50 65.03 -7.22
C GLU A 71 -17.57 66.16 -6.69
N GLY A 72 -16.25 65.94 -6.67
CA GLY A 72 -15.27 66.90 -6.15
C GLY A 72 -15.13 66.90 -4.62
N LYS A 73 -15.64 65.88 -3.93
CA LYS A 73 -15.59 65.71 -2.47
C LYS A 73 -14.48 64.74 -2.02
N GLY A 74 -14.05 63.85 -2.90
CA GLY A 74 -13.07 62.80 -2.63
C GLY A 74 -11.61 63.28 -2.66
N ARG A 75 -10.80 62.77 -1.73
CA ARG A 75 -9.35 63.06 -1.64
C ARG A 75 -8.50 62.21 -2.57
N ASN A 76 -8.90 60.96 -2.78
CA ASN A 76 -8.16 60.00 -3.61
C ASN A 76 -8.42 60.26 -5.09
N SER A 77 -7.36 60.35 -5.88
CA SER A 77 -7.44 60.58 -7.33
C SER A 77 -7.07 59.33 -8.15
N THR A 78 -6.41 58.35 -7.54
CA THR A 78 -5.97 57.11 -8.19
C THR A 78 -6.20 55.91 -7.27
N LEU A 79 -6.85 54.86 -7.78
CA LEU A 79 -7.03 53.58 -7.10
C LEU A 79 -6.42 52.45 -7.92
N GLN A 80 -5.78 51.51 -7.23
CA GLN A 80 -5.40 50.24 -7.83
C GLN A 80 -6.23 49.12 -7.23
N LEU A 81 -6.88 48.37 -8.11
CA LEU A 81 -7.62 47.18 -7.72
C LEU A 81 -6.67 45.99 -7.61
N GLN A 82 -6.64 45.37 -6.44
CA GLN A 82 -5.97 44.11 -6.23
C GLN A 82 -6.98 43.06 -5.76
N THR A 83 -6.75 41.81 -6.15
CA THR A 83 -7.62 40.70 -5.76
C THR A 83 -6.75 39.56 -5.24
N PRO A 84 -6.82 39.22 -3.94
CA PRO A 84 -6.04 38.12 -3.36
C PRO A 84 -6.41 36.76 -3.96
N PHE A 85 -7.64 36.63 -4.48
CA PHE A 85 -8.26 35.35 -4.83
C PHE A 85 -8.45 35.10 -6.33
N GLY A 86 -7.89 35.95 -7.21
CA GLY A 86 -7.94 35.76 -8.66
C GLY A 86 -9.37 35.87 -9.24
N GLY A 87 -9.78 37.09 -9.58
CA GLY A 87 -11.07 37.39 -10.23
C GLY A 87 -11.76 38.62 -9.64
N GLY A 88 -12.61 39.29 -10.43
CA GLY A 88 -13.45 40.42 -9.97
C GLY A 88 -12.92 41.83 -10.28
N LYS A 89 -11.69 41.98 -10.78
CA LYS A 89 -11.11 43.29 -11.17
C LYS A 89 -11.86 43.93 -12.33
N THR A 90 -11.85 43.29 -13.50
CA THR A 90 -12.61 43.72 -14.69
C THR A 90 -14.10 43.85 -14.40
N HIS A 91 -14.68 42.95 -13.60
CA HIS A 91 -16.09 43.03 -13.17
C HIS A 91 -16.37 44.31 -12.37
N SER A 92 -15.46 44.70 -11.47
CA SER A 92 -15.56 45.96 -10.71
C SER A 92 -15.41 47.18 -11.62
N LEU A 93 -14.51 47.14 -12.61
CA LEU A 93 -14.40 48.20 -13.62
C LEU A 93 -15.68 48.33 -14.46
N ILE A 94 -16.34 47.23 -14.83
CA ILE A 94 -17.63 47.26 -15.54
C ILE A 94 -18.73 47.88 -14.66
N ALA A 95 -18.76 47.56 -13.36
CA ALA A 95 -19.68 48.19 -12.43
C ALA A 95 -19.49 49.71 -12.37
N LEU A 96 -18.23 50.16 -12.29
CA LEU A 96 -17.87 51.57 -12.32
C LEU A 96 -18.21 52.23 -13.67
N TYR A 97 -18.00 51.53 -14.79
CA TYR A 97 -18.36 51.99 -16.13
C TYR A 97 -19.86 52.30 -16.22
N HIS A 98 -20.71 51.39 -15.74
CA HIS A 98 -22.17 51.59 -15.71
C HIS A 98 -22.58 52.73 -14.78
N LYS A 99 -22.02 52.77 -13.57
CA LYS A 99 -22.33 53.81 -12.57
C LYS A 99 -21.88 55.19 -13.01
N ALA A 100 -20.71 55.32 -13.62
CA ALA A 100 -20.23 56.59 -14.14
C ALA A 100 -21.16 57.18 -15.21
N ARG A 101 -21.74 56.33 -16.07
CA ARG A 101 -22.76 56.77 -17.04
C ARG A 101 -24.06 57.20 -16.38
N GLU A 102 -24.47 56.53 -15.31
CA GLU A 102 -25.61 56.93 -14.47
C GLU A 102 -25.37 58.29 -13.80
N TRP A 103 -24.14 58.57 -13.36
CA TRP A 103 -23.73 59.85 -12.77
C TRP A 103 -23.46 60.96 -13.79
N GLY A 104 -23.53 60.67 -15.10
CA GLY A 104 -23.23 61.63 -16.16
C GLY A 104 -21.74 61.99 -16.28
N ALA A 105 -20.84 61.11 -15.84
CA ALA A 105 -19.40 61.27 -16.00
C ALA A 105 -18.91 60.74 -17.35
N ASN A 106 -17.91 61.40 -17.92
CA ASN A 106 -17.20 60.92 -19.10
C ASN A 106 -16.31 59.75 -18.70
N VAL A 107 -16.36 58.65 -19.47
CA VAL A 107 -15.60 57.44 -19.16
C VAL A 107 -14.58 57.16 -20.26
N VAL A 108 -13.32 57.00 -19.84
CA VAL A 108 -12.25 56.51 -20.70
C VAL A 108 -11.95 55.07 -20.31
N VAL A 109 -11.92 54.17 -21.30
CA VAL A 109 -11.55 52.77 -21.12
C VAL A 109 -10.25 52.49 -21.87
N LEU A 110 -9.25 52.04 -21.14
CA LEU A 110 -7.96 51.64 -21.69
C LEU A 110 -7.63 50.20 -21.28
N GLU A 111 -7.77 49.26 -22.22
CA GLU A 111 -7.49 47.84 -21.97
C GLU A 111 -6.19 47.40 -22.64
N GLY A 112 -5.21 46.97 -21.84
CA GLY A 112 -3.85 46.70 -22.31
C GLY A 112 -3.74 45.46 -23.22
N THR A 113 -4.66 44.51 -23.07
CA THR A 113 -4.74 43.31 -23.92
C THR A 113 -5.33 43.63 -25.30
N ALA A 114 -6.30 44.55 -25.36
CA ALA A 114 -7.05 44.91 -26.56
C ALA A 114 -6.25 45.75 -27.58
N PHE A 115 -5.31 46.58 -27.12
CA PHE A 115 -4.51 47.44 -28.00
C PHE A 115 -3.22 46.77 -28.50
N ASP A 116 -2.88 47.01 -29.77
CA ASP A 116 -1.52 46.84 -30.28
C ASP A 116 -0.75 48.15 -30.08
N ALA A 117 0.38 48.06 -29.36
CA ALA A 117 1.23 49.19 -29.07
C ALA A 117 1.86 49.81 -30.33
N LYS A 118 1.86 49.10 -31.47
CA LYS A 118 2.28 49.67 -32.75
C LYS A 118 1.27 50.67 -33.31
N ASP A 119 -0.01 50.37 -33.15
CA ASP A 119 -1.09 51.09 -33.82
C ASP A 119 -1.73 52.16 -32.94
N VAL A 120 -1.81 51.92 -31.62
CA VAL A 120 -2.53 52.79 -30.69
C VAL A 120 -1.60 53.24 -29.58
N ARG A 121 -1.48 54.56 -29.39
CA ARG A 121 -0.87 55.17 -28.21
C ARG A 121 -1.94 55.45 -27.16
N LEU A 122 -1.70 55.09 -25.90
CA LEU A 122 -2.71 55.22 -24.83
C LEU A 122 -3.16 56.67 -24.59
N TRP A 123 -2.26 57.65 -24.74
CA TRP A 123 -2.60 59.07 -24.58
C TRP A 123 -3.47 59.61 -25.73
N GLU A 124 -3.20 59.17 -26.96
CA GLU A 124 -4.02 59.49 -28.14
C GLU A 124 -5.40 58.86 -28.03
N GLU A 125 -5.46 57.61 -27.58
CA GLU A 125 -6.72 56.90 -27.32
C GLU A 125 -7.59 57.64 -26.30
N MET A 126 -6.99 58.12 -25.21
CA MET A 126 -7.71 58.88 -24.19
C MET A 126 -8.31 60.17 -24.75
N GLU A 127 -7.55 60.94 -25.53
CA GLU A 127 -8.07 62.15 -26.19
C GLU A 127 -9.19 61.82 -27.17
N ARG A 128 -9.04 60.74 -27.95
CA ARG A 128 -10.05 60.29 -28.91
C ARG A 128 -11.37 59.94 -28.22
N GLN A 129 -11.32 59.26 -27.07
CA GLN A 129 -12.53 58.90 -26.33
C GLN A 129 -13.21 60.10 -25.68
N LEU A 130 -12.45 61.08 -25.19
CA LEU A 130 -13.01 62.28 -24.55
C LEU A 130 -13.51 63.32 -25.56
N THR A 131 -12.83 63.48 -26.70
CA THR A 131 -13.06 64.60 -27.63
C THR A 131 -13.54 64.18 -29.02
N GLY A 132 -13.44 62.89 -29.35
CA GLY A 132 -13.73 62.35 -30.69
C GLY A 132 -12.60 62.49 -31.70
N LYS A 133 -11.47 63.13 -31.36
CA LYS A 133 -10.34 63.39 -32.26
C LYS A 133 -8.98 63.32 -31.54
N ILE A 134 -7.89 63.34 -32.31
CA ILE A 134 -6.50 63.29 -31.80
C ILE A 134 -5.76 64.51 -32.36
N GLU A 135 -5.60 65.56 -31.54
CA GLU A 135 -4.92 66.80 -31.92
C GLU A 135 -3.89 67.24 -30.88
N ILE A 136 -4.28 67.27 -29.61
CA ILE A 136 -3.49 67.80 -28.49
C ILE A 136 -2.37 66.83 -28.08
N THR A 137 -2.71 65.54 -28.03
CA THR A 137 -1.83 64.46 -27.54
C THR A 137 -1.06 63.75 -28.65
N LYS A 138 -1.28 64.13 -29.91
CA LYS A 138 -0.69 63.48 -31.08
C LYS A 138 0.83 63.40 -30.99
N GLY A 139 1.39 62.21 -31.25
CA GLY A 139 2.83 61.98 -31.35
C GLY A 139 3.31 60.70 -30.65
N ASP A 140 4.59 60.38 -30.86
CA ASP A 140 5.22 59.16 -30.35
C ASP A 140 5.80 59.30 -28.94
N THR A 141 5.86 60.50 -28.39
CA THR A 141 6.34 60.77 -27.02
C THR A 141 5.18 61.14 -26.10
N SER A 142 5.36 60.98 -24.78
CA SER A 142 4.36 61.39 -23.80
C SER A 142 3.97 62.86 -24.00
N CYS A 143 2.67 63.16 -23.91
CA CYS A 143 2.13 64.45 -24.33
C CYS A 143 2.37 65.60 -23.33
N GLY A 144 2.86 65.32 -22.12
CA GLY A 144 3.09 66.29 -21.07
C GLY A 144 1.87 66.45 -20.15
N LYS A 145 2.12 66.73 -18.87
CA LYS A 145 1.11 66.88 -17.81
C LYS A 145 0.10 68.00 -18.10
N GLU A 146 0.55 69.15 -18.58
CA GLU A 146 -0.27 70.35 -18.78
C GLU A 146 -1.37 70.11 -19.82
N LYS A 147 -1.03 69.37 -20.89
CA LYS A 147 -2.00 68.96 -21.92
C LYS A 147 -3.04 68.00 -21.36
N LEU A 148 -2.63 67.06 -20.52
CA LEU A 148 -3.55 66.13 -19.85
C LEU A 148 -4.50 66.89 -18.91
N ILE A 149 -4.00 67.86 -18.14
CA ILE A 149 -4.81 68.73 -17.28
C ILE A 149 -5.85 69.50 -18.10
N GLU A 150 -5.44 70.08 -19.23
CA GLU A 150 -6.35 70.82 -20.12
C GLU A 150 -7.48 69.92 -20.64
N ILE A 151 -7.15 68.72 -21.11
CA ILE A 151 -8.13 67.75 -21.62
C ILE A 151 -9.08 67.30 -20.51
N LEU A 152 -8.55 66.97 -19.33
CA LEU A 152 -9.37 66.51 -18.21
C LEU A 152 -10.34 67.61 -17.75
N HIS A 153 -9.86 68.83 -17.50
CA HIS A 153 -10.72 69.93 -17.05
C HIS A 153 -11.84 70.27 -18.04
N LYS A 154 -11.57 70.22 -19.35
CA LYS A 154 -12.59 70.47 -20.38
C LYS A 154 -13.69 69.42 -20.43
N ASN A 155 -13.45 68.24 -19.86
CA ASN A 155 -14.35 67.10 -19.92
C ASN A 155 -14.79 66.61 -18.52
N GLU A 156 -14.58 67.38 -17.45
CA GLU A 156 -14.99 66.98 -16.10
C GLU A 156 -16.52 66.81 -15.98
N PRO A 157 -17.00 65.83 -15.18
CA PRO A 157 -16.22 64.84 -14.43
C PRO A 157 -15.75 63.66 -15.30
N VAL A 158 -14.53 63.15 -15.06
CA VAL A 158 -13.91 62.08 -15.87
C VAL A 158 -13.52 60.87 -15.02
N LEU A 159 -13.95 59.68 -15.44
CA LEU A 159 -13.48 58.40 -14.90
C LEU A 159 -12.60 57.69 -15.94
N ILE A 160 -11.36 57.37 -15.58
CA ILE A 160 -10.42 56.63 -16.41
C ILE A 160 -10.28 55.23 -15.84
N LEU A 161 -10.64 54.22 -16.63
CA LEU A 161 -10.55 52.82 -16.29
C LEU A 161 -9.43 52.17 -17.10
N MET A 162 -8.42 51.66 -16.42
CA MET A 162 -7.25 51.00 -17.01
C MET A 162 -7.26 49.52 -16.62
N ASP A 163 -7.54 48.63 -17.58
CA ASP A 163 -7.56 47.18 -17.36
C ASP A 163 -6.31 46.51 -17.94
N GLU A 164 -5.62 45.70 -17.13
CA GLU A 164 -4.47 44.87 -17.53
C GLU A 164 -3.39 45.63 -18.33
N VAL A 165 -3.11 46.87 -17.95
CA VAL A 165 -2.17 47.76 -18.67
C VAL A 165 -0.74 47.21 -18.77
N LEU A 166 -0.36 46.26 -17.91
CA LEU A 166 0.92 45.58 -18.00
C LEU A 166 1.11 44.87 -19.35
N ALA A 167 0.05 44.27 -19.90
CA ALA A 167 0.12 43.57 -21.19
C ALA A 167 0.53 44.52 -22.32
N TYR A 168 0.03 45.76 -22.30
CA TYR A 168 0.45 46.80 -23.25
C TYR A 168 1.90 47.22 -23.04
N CYS A 169 2.34 47.38 -21.79
CA CYS A 169 3.72 47.74 -21.47
C CYS A 169 4.73 46.68 -21.95
N VAL A 170 4.40 45.40 -21.85
CA VAL A 170 5.27 44.32 -22.37
C VAL A 170 5.36 44.40 -23.89
N LYS A 171 4.25 44.63 -24.60
CA LYS A 171 4.25 44.82 -26.06
C LYS A 171 5.07 46.06 -26.47
N SER A 172 4.94 47.16 -25.73
CA SER A 172 5.63 48.41 -26.04
C SER A 172 7.14 48.39 -25.77
N ALA A 173 7.62 47.46 -24.94
CA ALA A 173 9.05 47.25 -24.69
C ALA A 173 9.85 46.87 -25.95
N GLY A 174 9.18 46.28 -26.95
CA GLY A 174 9.80 45.89 -28.22
C GLY A 174 9.84 46.98 -29.28
N ILE A 175 9.35 48.19 -28.99
CA ILE A 175 9.19 49.28 -29.97
C ILE A 175 10.19 50.41 -29.64
N ASN A 176 11.15 50.64 -30.53
CA ASN A 176 12.17 51.69 -30.39
C ASN A 176 11.66 53.03 -30.93
N LEU A 177 11.92 54.11 -30.20
CA LEU A 177 11.60 55.49 -30.52
C LEU A 177 12.85 56.37 -30.32
N GLY A 178 13.69 56.40 -31.35
CA GLY A 178 14.98 57.09 -31.29
C GLY A 178 15.91 56.45 -30.25
N GLU A 179 16.33 57.24 -29.27
CA GLU A 179 17.17 56.80 -28.14
C GLU A 179 16.37 56.18 -26.98
N THR A 180 15.04 56.21 -27.05
CA THR A 180 14.14 55.68 -26.02
C THR A 180 13.27 54.56 -26.57
N THR A 181 12.50 53.90 -25.71
CA THR A 181 11.48 52.92 -26.11
C THR A 181 10.06 53.46 -25.88
N LEU A 182 9.07 52.90 -26.59
CA LEU A 182 7.67 53.23 -26.32
C LEU A 182 7.26 52.87 -24.89
N LEU A 183 7.85 51.84 -24.29
CA LEU A 183 7.68 51.52 -22.87
C LEU A 183 8.10 52.69 -21.97
N GLU A 184 9.26 53.29 -22.21
CA GLU A 184 9.75 54.43 -21.42
C GLU A 184 8.79 55.62 -21.53
N GLN A 185 8.31 55.92 -22.73
CA GLN A 185 7.30 56.98 -22.94
C GLN A 185 5.96 56.63 -22.27
N THR A 186 5.55 55.37 -22.29
CA THR A 186 4.32 54.91 -21.60
C THR A 186 4.43 55.04 -20.08
N ILE A 187 5.61 54.75 -19.51
CA ILE A 187 5.91 54.93 -18.09
C ILE A 187 5.85 56.41 -17.70
N VAL A 188 6.42 57.29 -18.54
CA VAL A 188 6.32 58.75 -18.36
C VAL A 188 4.86 59.19 -18.41
N PHE A 189 4.09 58.71 -19.39
CA PHE A 189 2.66 58.99 -19.50
C PHE A 189 1.88 58.61 -18.24
N PHE A 190 2.13 57.44 -17.64
CA PHE A 190 1.46 57.06 -16.38
C PHE A 190 1.80 58.01 -15.22
N GLN A 191 3.04 58.49 -15.15
CA GLN A 191 3.43 59.49 -14.15
C GLN A 191 2.74 60.85 -14.39
N GLU A 192 2.70 61.30 -15.63
CA GLU A 192 2.04 62.55 -16.00
C GLU A 192 0.52 62.48 -15.78
N LEU A 193 -0.10 61.35 -16.14
CA LEU A 193 -1.53 61.12 -15.97
C LEU A 193 -1.95 61.09 -14.51
N THR A 194 -1.24 60.33 -13.66
CA THR A 194 -1.55 60.27 -12.22
C THR A 194 -1.45 61.66 -11.57
N GLN A 195 -0.49 62.49 -11.98
CA GLN A 195 -0.38 63.87 -11.53
C GLN A 195 -1.48 64.78 -12.09
N ALA A 196 -1.86 64.61 -13.36
CA ALA A 196 -2.92 65.38 -13.99
C ALA A 196 -4.29 65.08 -13.35
N VAL A 197 -4.59 63.80 -13.10
CA VAL A 197 -5.81 63.35 -12.41
C VAL A 197 -5.85 63.83 -10.95
N ALA A 198 -4.70 63.85 -10.26
CA ALA A 198 -4.61 64.46 -8.94
C ALA A 198 -4.91 65.96 -8.94
N SER A 199 -4.47 66.67 -9.99
CA SER A 199 -4.70 68.11 -10.15
C SER A 199 -6.14 68.45 -10.56
N SER A 200 -6.80 67.56 -11.31
CA SER A 200 -8.20 67.68 -11.69
C SER A 200 -9.10 67.33 -10.50
N GLY A 201 -9.89 68.29 -10.01
CA GLY A 201 -10.71 68.12 -8.82
C GLY A 201 -11.83 67.09 -8.96
N ARG A 202 -12.20 66.74 -10.20
CA ARG A 202 -13.33 65.84 -10.52
C ARG A 202 -12.95 64.72 -11.51
N SER A 203 -11.68 64.32 -11.52
CA SER A 203 -11.21 63.15 -12.26
C SER A 203 -10.75 62.03 -11.35
N MET A 204 -10.95 60.79 -11.79
CA MET A 204 -10.58 59.57 -11.08
C MET A 204 -9.90 58.58 -12.02
N LEU A 205 -8.80 57.97 -11.57
CA LEU A 205 -8.11 56.89 -12.28
C LEU A 205 -8.24 55.59 -11.50
N VAL A 206 -8.75 54.54 -12.12
CA VAL A 206 -8.83 53.19 -11.54
C VAL A 206 -8.06 52.22 -12.44
N VAL A 207 -7.04 51.58 -11.88
CA VAL A 207 -6.13 50.68 -12.62
C VAL A 207 -6.14 49.27 -12.05
N THR A 208 -6.03 48.28 -12.93
CA THR A 208 -5.80 46.88 -12.55
C THR A 208 -4.42 46.43 -13.05
N LEU A 209 -3.74 45.62 -12.23
CA LEU A 209 -2.53 44.91 -12.63
C LEU A 209 -2.76 43.40 -12.45
N PRO A 210 -2.21 42.55 -13.34
CA PRO A 210 -2.31 41.11 -13.19
C PRO A 210 -1.59 40.67 -11.90
N SER A 211 -2.20 39.71 -11.21
CA SER A 211 -1.71 39.21 -9.91
C SER A 211 -1.19 37.78 -9.98
N SER A 212 -1.30 37.12 -11.15
CA SER A 212 -1.12 35.67 -11.28
C SER A 212 -0.38 35.25 -12.56
N ASP A 213 -0.24 36.14 -13.55
CA ASP A 213 0.34 35.81 -14.88
C ASP A 213 1.81 36.22 -15.03
N MET A 214 2.52 36.51 -13.94
CA MET A 214 3.95 36.90 -14.00
C MET A 214 4.82 35.86 -14.70
N GLU A 215 4.49 34.57 -14.55
CA GLU A 215 5.20 33.46 -15.21
C GLU A 215 5.12 33.52 -16.75
N GLN A 216 4.07 34.14 -17.32
CA GLN A 216 3.89 34.24 -18.78
C GLN A 216 4.78 35.32 -19.42
N TYR A 217 5.23 36.31 -18.64
CA TYR A 217 5.97 37.47 -19.17
C TYR A 217 7.49 37.38 -18.97
N GLY A 218 7.98 36.32 -18.31
CA GLY A 218 9.41 36.09 -18.05
C GLY A 218 10.06 37.16 -17.17
N GLU A 219 11.39 37.11 -17.05
CA GLU A 219 12.16 38.04 -16.18
C GLU A 219 11.95 39.53 -16.56
N LYS A 220 11.85 39.83 -17.86
CA LYS A 220 11.56 41.20 -18.33
C LYS A 220 10.18 41.69 -17.94
N GLY A 221 9.18 40.80 -17.93
CA GLY A 221 7.83 41.12 -17.48
C GLY A 221 7.78 41.54 -16.02
N GLU A 222 8.53 40.84 -15.17
CA GLU A 222 8.65 41.14 -13.75
C GLU A 222 9.30 42.52 -13.51
N GLU A 223 10.36 42.83 -14.26
CA GLU A 223 10.99 44.16 -14.21
C GLU A 223 10.00 45.28 -14.58
N ILE A 224 9.25 45.10 -15.68
CA ILE A 224 8.23 46.06 -16.12
C ILE A 224 7.13 46.20 -15.07
N PHE A 225 6.66 45.09 -14.49
CA PHE A 225 5.66 45.09 -13.43
C PHE A 225 6.12 45.90 -12.23
N GLN A 226 7.36 45.74 -11.78
CA GLN A 226 7.91 46.51 -10.65
C GLN A 226 7.96 48.01 -10.97
N ARG A 227 8.35 48.38 -12.21
CA ARG A 227 8.36 49.79 -12.65
C ARG A 227 6.95 50.39 -12.67
N VAL A 228 5.99 49.69 -13.26
CA VAL A 228 4.58 50.13 -13.36
C VAL A 228 3.93 50.20 -11.98
N SER A 229 4.10 49.16 -11.15
CA SER A 229 3.59 49.12 -9.78
C SER A 229 4.16 50.24 -8.92
N LYS A 230 5.43 50.60 -9.08
CA LYS A 230 6.05 51.71 -8.33
C LYS A 230 5.46 53.08 -8.70
N ILE A 231 5.02 53.27 -9.94
CA ILE A 231 4.38 54.53 -10.37
C ILE A 231 3.02 54.64 -9.70
N PHE A 232 2.18 53.64 -9.89
CA PHE A 232 0.84 53.69 -9.35
C PHE A 232 0.88 53.62 -7.81
N GLY A 233 1.77 52.82 -7.19
CA GLY A 233 1.88 52.62 -5.74
C GLY A 233 2.28 53.83 -4.91
N ARG A 234 2.84 54.89 -5.50
CA ARG A 234 3.27 56.11 -4.77
C ARG A 234 2.14 57.04 -4.37
N MET A 235 0.94 56.87 -4.94
CA MET A 235 -0.19 57.81 -4.82
C MET A 235 -1.50 57.12 -4.39
N GLN A 236 -1.41 55.94 -3.75
CA GLN A 236 -2.49 54.94 -3.76
C GLN A 236 -3.13 54.58 -2.43
N GLU A 237 -4.41 54.20 -2.52
CA GLU A 237 -5.09 53.27 -1.62
C GLU A 237 -5.30 51.93 -2.35
N ILE A 238 -4.84 50.82 -1.78
CA ILE A 238 -5.02 49.47 -2.36
C ILE A 238 -6.44 49.03 -2.04
N PHE A 239 -7.24 48.76 -3.07
CA PHE A 239 -8.64 48.41 -2.91
C PHE A 239 -8.89 46.94 -3.25
N THR A 240 -9.50 46.19 -2.32
CA THR A 240 -9.89 44.79 -2.53
C THR A 240 -11.41 44.69 -2.69
N PRO A 241 -11.93 44.48 -3.91
CA PRO A 241 -13.37 44.56 -4.18
C PRO A 241 -14.18 43.40 -3.61
N ILE A 242 -13.56 42.25 -3.33
CA ILE A 242 -14.24 41.04 -2.83
C ILE A 242 -13.43 40.47 -1.66
N ALA A 243 -14.03 40.42 -0.48
CA ALA A 243 -13.47 39.72 0.67
C ALA A 243 -13.69 38.20 0.57
N GLU A 244 -12.87 37.41 1.26
CA GLU A 244 -12.95 35.94 1.24
C GLU A 244 -14.33 35.41 1.68
N GLU A 245 -14.91 36.05 2.69
CA GLU A 245 -16.23 35.68 3.25
C GLU A 245 -17.39 35.89 2.27
N GLU A 246 -17.22 36.74 1.25
CA GLU A 246 -18.26 37.11 0.29
C GLU A 246 -18.21 36.25 -0.99
N ILE A 247 -17.16 35.45 -1.19
CA ILE A 247 -16.97 34.61 -2.39
C ILE A 247 -18.17 33.69 -2.61
N SER A 248 -18.66 33.05 -1.55
CA SER A 248 -19.81 32.15 -1.62
C SER A 248 -21.07 32.86 -2.13
N SER A 249 -21.31 34.07 -1.63
CA SER A 249 -22.46 34.90 -2.04
C SER A 249 -22.35 35.37 -3.49
N VAL A 250 -21.14 35.70 -3.95
CA VAL A 250 -20.88 36.06 -5.35
C VAL A 250 -21.18 34.88 -6.29
N ILE A 251 -20.68 33.68 -5.96
CA ILE A 251 -20.91 32.46 -6.75
C ILE A 251 -22.40 32.14 -6.78
N ARG A 252 -23.05 32.14 -5.62
CA ARG A 252 -24.48 31.91 -5.49
C ARG A 252 -25.30 32.85 -6.39
N LYS A 253 -25.01 34.16 -6.34
CA LYS A 253 -25.72 35.18 -7.14
C LYS A 253 -25.51 35.02 -8.65
N ARG A 254 -24.30 34.59 -9.06
CA ARG A 254 -23.96 34.34 -10.46
C ARG A 254 -24.59 33.06 -11.03
N LEU A 255 -24.85 32.07 -10.18
CA LEU A 255 -25.42 30.78 -10.61
C LEU A 255 -26.95 30.70 -10.47
N PHE A 256 -27.54 31.39 -9.49
CA PHE A 256 -28.97 31.30 -9.20
C PHE A 256 -29.69 32.63 -9.40
N GLN A 257 -30.81 32.58 -10.12
CA GLN A 257 -31.67 33.73 -10.37
C GLN A 257 -32.52 34.08 -9.15
N TRP A 258 -33.01 33.06 -8.45
CA TRP A 258 -33.95 33.21 -7.35
C TRP A 258 -33.73 32.13 -6.30
N MET A 259 -34.02 32.45 -5.03
CA MET A 259 -33.95 31.50 -3.92
C MET A 259 -34.98 31.80 -2.83
N ASP A 260 -35.58 30.74 -2.29
CA ASP A 260 -36.43 30.76 -1.08
C ASP A 260 -35.55 30.68 0.18
N GLU A 261 -35.21 31.84 0.74
CA GLU A 261 -34.31 31.94 1.91
C GLU A 261 -34.86 31.21 3.15
N ASP A 262 -36.17 31.19 3.34
CA ASP A 262 -36.76 30.58 4.54
C ASP A 262 -36.73 29.05 4.45
N LYS A 263 -36.99 28.47 3.27
CA LYS A 263 -36.78 27.04 3.05
C LYS A 263 -35.31 26.64 3.12
N ALA A 264 -34.41 27.47 2.58
CA ALA A 264 -32.98 27.23 2.68
C ALA A 264 -32.52 27.19 4.15
N LYS A 265 -32.99 28.12 4.99
CA LYS A 265 -32.73 28.11 6.44
C LYS A 265 -33.21 26.83 7.11
N ILE A 266 -34.41 26.34 6.77
CA ILE A 266 -34.94 25.09 7.33
C ILE A 266 -34.01 23.92 6.97
N VAL A 267 -33.62 23.79 5.70
CA VAL A 267 -32.72 22.72 5.23
C VAL A 267 -31.35 22.80 5.91
N VAL A 268 -30.76 23.99 5.99
CA VAL A 268 -29.46 24.20 6.64
C VAL A 268 -29.55 23.92 8.13
N ASN A 269 -30.61 24.36 8.81
CA ASN A 269 -30.76 24.13 10.23
C ASN A 269 -30.91 22.65 10.56
N GLU A 270 -31.76 21.91 9.84
CA GLU A 270 -31.89 20.46 10.02
C GLU A 270 -30.53 19.75 9.85
N TYR A 271 -29.74 20.19 8.86
CA TYR A 271 -28.41 19.62 8.65
C TYR A 271 -27.44 19.93 9.79
N VAL A 272 -27.41 21.17 10.25
CA VAL A 272 -26.52 21.60 11.35
C VAL A 272 -26.92 20.94 12.66
N ASP A 273 -28.21 20.79 12.93
CA ASP A 273 -28.72 20.12 14.12
C ASP A 273 -28.38 18.61 14.09
N TYR A 274 -28.39 18.00 12.90
CA TYR A 274 -27.82 16.65 12.69
C TYR A 274 -26.32 16.59 13.04
N LEU A 275 -25.52 17.57 12.59
CA LEU A 275 -24.08 17.61 12.89
C LEU A 275 -23.81 17.77 14.40
N GLU A 276 -24.65 18.53 15.11
CA GLU A 276 -24.60 18.65 16.58
C GLU A 276 -24.93 17.30 17.24
N ARG A 277 -26.02 16.64 16.82
CA ARG A 277 -26.45 15.34 17.36
C ARG A 277 -25.40 14.24 17.19
N GLU A 278 -24.70 14.23 16.06
CA GLU A 278 -23.61 13.28 15.77
C GLU A 278 -22.27 13.70 16.38
N ASN A 279 -22.20 14.83 17.11
CA ASN A 279 -20.99 15.36 17.76
C ASN A 279 -19.79 15.54 16.79
N LEU A 280 -20.06 16.02 15.57
CA LEU A 280 -19.01 16.19 14.54
C LEU A 280 -18.19 17.48 14.70
N PHE A 281 -18.64 18.41 15.54
CA PHE A 281 -17.90 19.63 15.91
C PHE A 281 -17.55 19.61 17.39
N SER A 282 -16.31 19.98 17.73
CA SER A 282 -15.84 20.02 19.13
C SER A 282 -16.31 21.27 19.88
N LYS A 283 -16.58 22.37 19.16
CA LYS A 283 -16.95 23.68 19.72
C LYS A 283 -18.23 24.19 19.08
N LYS A 284 -19.10 24.81 19.88
CA LYS A 284 -20.36 25.38 19.37
C LYS A 284 -20.13 26.57 18.45
N GLU A 285 -19.08 27.36 18.70
CA GLU A 285 -18.73 28.51 17.87
C GLU A 285 -18.37 28.08 16.43
N ASP A 286 -17.68 26.95 16.27
CA ASP A 286 -17.32 26.40 14.96
C ASP A 286 -18.56 25.92 14.18
N LEU A 287 -19.52 25.32 14.89
CA LEU A 287 -20.78 24.88 14.31
C LEU A 287 -21.64 26.06 13.84
N GLU A 288 -21.73 27.13 14.63
CA GLU A 288 -22.44 28.36 14.25
C GLU A 288 -21.75 29.08 13.08
N SER A 289 -20.41 29.07 13.05
CA SER A 289 -19.65 29.52 11.88
C SER A 289 -19.97 28.70 10.64
N TYR A 290 -20.04 27.37 10.75
CA TYR A 290 -20.46 26.49 9.65
C TYR A 290 -21.88 26.79 9.19
N ARG A 291 -22.84 27.00 10.11
CA ARG A 291 -24.22 27.39 9.80
C ARG A 291 -24.26 28.68 8.97
N LYS A 292 -23.54 29.73 9.39
CA LYS A 292 -23.44 31.01 8.66
C LYS A 292 -22.85 30.82 7.26
N LYS A 293 -21.75 30.06 7.15
CA LYS A 293 -21.12 29.75 5.86
C LYS A 293 -22.09 29.00 4.94
N PHE A 294 -22.83 28.03 5.46
CA PHE A 294 -23.73 27.22 4.66
C PHE A 294 -24.94 28.01 4.17
N LEU A 295 -25.51 28.90 4.99
CA LEU A 295 -26.55 29.82 4.54
C LEU A 295 -26.08 30.71 3.39
N ASN A 296 -24.83 31.19 3.45
CA ASN A 296 -24.25 32.04 2.41
C ASN A 296 -23.94 31.26 1.11
N SER A 297 -23.55 29.99 1.22
CA SER A 297 -23.19 29.14 0.06
C SER A 297 -24.33 28.31 -0.51
N TYR A 298 -25.47 28.20 0.18
CA TYR A 298 -26.61 27.39 -0.25
C TYR A 298 -27.01 27.72 -1.70
N PRO A 299 -27.22 26.73 -2.59
CA PRO A 299 -27.40 25.29 -2.30
C PRO A 299 -26.12 24.45 -2.22
N PHE A 300 -24.94 25.06 -2.24
CA PHE A 300 -23.68 24.33 -2.04
C PHE A 300 -23.35 24.23 -0.56
N LYS A 301 -22.84 23.07 -0.15
CA LYS A 301 -22.20 22.95 1.16
C LYS A 301 -20.92 23.80 1.21
N PRO A 302 -20.55 24.37 2.38
CA PRO A 302 -19.40 25.27 2.50
C PRO A 302 -18.11 24.72 1.89
N GLU A 303 -17.83 23.44 2.14
CA GLU A 303 -16.63 22.76 1.68
C GLU A 303 -16.49 22.68 0.15
N VAL A 304 -17.60 22.75 -0.60
CA VAL A 304 -17.56 22.74 -2.06
C VAL A 304 -16.82 23.97 -2.57
N ILE A 305 -17.17 25.15 -2.05
CA ILE A 305 -16.53 26.41 -2.44
C ILE A 305 -15.11 26.47 -1.88
N GLU A 306 -14.94 26.09 -0.61
CA GLU A 306 -13.65 26.13 0.06
C GLU A 306 -12.59 25.26 -0.65
N ILE A 307 -12.90 24.00 -0.96
CA ILE A 307 -11.95 23.08 -1.61
C ILE A 307 -11.64 23.53 -3.03
N LEU A 308 -12.64 24.00 -3.78
CA LEU A 308 -12.42 24.50 -5.14
C LEU A 308 -11.54 25.76 -5.18
N TYR A 309 -11.63 26.66 -4.19
CA TYR A 309 -10.80 27.86 -4.14
C TYR A 309 -9.40 27.62 -3.53
N THR A 310 -9.34 26.90 -2.41
CA THR A 310 -8.09 26.76 -1.64
C THR A 310 -7.18 25.68 -2.21
N ARG A 311 -7.75 24.55 -2.65
CA ARG A 311 -7.01 23.41 -3.19
C ARG A 311 -6.93 23.49 -4.70
N TRP A 312 -8.06 23.40 -5.42
CA TRP A 312 -8.07 23.43 -6.89
C TRP A 312 -7.65 24.79 -7.46
N GLY A 313 -8.05 25.89 -6.80
CA GLY A 313 -7.62 27.23 -7.17
C GLY A 313 -6.13 27.53 -6.99
N SER A 314 -5.37 26.63 -6.36
CA SER A 314 -3.92 26.80 -6.23
C SER A 314 -3.14 26.34 -7.47
N TYR A 315 -3.77 25.64 -8.42
CA TYR A 315 -3.13 25.30 -9.69
C TYR A 315 -2.95 26.56 -10.56
N PRO A 316 -1.76 26.81 -11.15
CA PRO A 316 -1.50 28.02 -11.96
C PRO A 316 -2.46 28.20 -13.14
N ASN A 317 -2.81 27.09 -13.81
CA ASN A 317 -3.71 27.11 -14.96
C ASN A 317 -5.20 27.10 -14.57
N PHE A 318 -5.53 26.97 -13.28
CA PHE A 318 -6.91 27.01 -12.80
C PHE A 318 -7.29 28.46 -12.55
N GLN A 319 -8.07 29.05 -13.46
CA GLN A 319 -8.56 30.42 -13.33
C GLN A 319 -9.55 30.53 -12.17
N ARG A 320 -9.07 30.64 -10.91
CA ARG A 320 -9.82 30.54 -9.64
C ARG A 320 -11.30 30.86 -9.76
N THR A 321 -11.69 32.11 -10.00
CA THR A 321 -13.11 32.47 -10.03
C THR A 321 -13.86 31.99 -11.28
N ARG A 322 -13.25 32.05 -12.48
CA ARG A 322 -13.90 31.66 -13.74
C ARG A 322 -14.04 30.14 -13.88
N GLY A 323 -12.99 29.41 -13.53
CA GLY A 323 -12.96 27.94 -13.48
C GLY A 323 -13.96 27.39 -12.48
N VAL A 324 -14.04 27.94 -11.25
CA VAL A 324 -15.05 27.51 -10.29
C VAL A 324 -16.48 27.75 -10.80
N LEU A 325 -16.77 28.94 -11.33
CA LEU A 325 -18.11 29.24 -11.86
C LEU A 325 -18.49 28.30 -13.01
N ARG A 326 -17.55 28.01 -13.92
CA ARG A 326 -17.79 27.10 -15.04
C ARG A 326 -18.05 25.67 -14.57
N LEU A 327 -17.20 25.14 -13.69
CA LEU A 327 -17.33 23.80 -13.13
C LEU A 327 -18.65 23.65 -12.37
N LEU A 328 -18.97 24.60 -11.48
CA LEU A 328 -20.22 24.58 -10.71
C LEU A 328 -21.46 24.75 -11.59
N SER A 329 -21.38 25.52 -12.68
CA SER A 329 -22.49 25.61 -13.65
C SER A 329 -22.78 24.26 -14.30
N GLN A 330 -21.73 23.50 -14.66
CA GLN A 330 -21.89 22.15 -15.21
C GLN A 330 -22.45 21.18 -14.17
N VAL A 331 -21.98 21.26 -12.92
CA VAL A 331 -22.49 20.43 -11.82
C VAL A 331 -23.96 20.72 -11.54
N VAL A 332 -24.35 22.00 -11.45
CA VAL A 332 -25.75 22.40 -11.24
C VAL A 332 -26.63 21.91 -12.39
N TYR A 333 -26.16 21.98 -13.63
CA TYR A 333 -26.89 21.45 -14.78
C TYR A 333 -27.03 19.93 -14.75
N ASP A 334 -25.99 19.20 -14.36
CA ASP A 334 -26.01 17.73 -14.25
C ASP A 334 -26.97 17.27 -13.15
N LEU A 335 -27.08 18.04 -12.07
CA LEU A 335 -27.90 17.73 -10.89
C LEU A 335 -29.31 18.32 -10.92
N LYS A 336 -29.72 18.99 -12.01
CA LYS A 336 -31.00 19.72 -12.07
C LYS A 336 -32.25 18.83 -11.93
N ASP A 337 -32.11 17.54 -12.27
CA ASP A 337 -33.19 16.55 -12.20
C ASP A 337 -33.05 15.63 -10.96
N GLU A 338 -31.98 15.81 -10.17
CA GLU A 338 -31.68 15.01 -8.99
C GLU A 338 -32.47 15.47 -7.76
N LYS A 339 -32.85 14.53 -6.90
CA LYS A 339 -33.64 14.78 -5.69
C LYS A 339 -32.77 14.91 -4.44
N ILE A 340 -31.77 15.79 -4.51
CA ILE A 340 -30.85 16.09 -3.39
C ILE A 340 -31.16 17.45 -2.76
N PRO A 341 -31.03 17.62 -1.44
CA PRO A 341 -31.40 18.87 -0.76
C PRO A 341 -30.36 19.99 -0.84
N PHE A 342 -29.11 19.63 -1.13
CA PHE A 342 -27.96 20.51 -1.32
C PHE A 342 -26.88 19.74 -2.09
N ILE A 343 -25.90 20.48 -2.62
CA ILE A 343 -24.80 19.95 -3.43
C ILE A 343 -23.54 19.87 -2.57
N GLY A 344 -23.00 18.67 -2.40
CA GLY A 344 -21.71 18.39 -1.77
C GLY A 344 -20.64 17.93 -2.78
N LEU A 345 -19.41 17.74 -2.30
CA LEU A 345 -18.29 17.26 -3.12
C LEU A 345 -18.53 15.85 -3.68
N GLY A 346 -19.28 15.02 -2.96
CA GLY A 346 -19.64 13.66 -3.40
C GLY A 346 -20.67 13.61 -4.53
N ASP A 347 -21.33 14.73 -4.86
CA ASP A 347 -22.35 14.81 -5.90
C ASP A 347 -21.76 15.16 -7.29
N PHE A 348 -20.45 15.39 -7.38
CA PHE A 348 -19.78 15.66 -8.65
C PHE A 348 -19.78 14.41 -9.52
N ASN A 349 -20.58 14.42 -10.59
CA ASN A 349 -20.72 13.26 -11.47
C ASN A 349 -19.51 13.07 -12.38
N LEU A 350 -18.51 12.32 -11.90
CA LEU A 350 -17.29 12.03 -12.67
C LEU A 350 -17.53 11.13 -13.91
N LYS A 351 -18.74 10.56 -14.09
CA LYS A 351 -19.13 9.89 -15.35
C LYS A 351 -19.39 10.91 -16.46
N ASN A 352 -19.79 12.14 -16.12
CA ASN A 352 -19.97 13.22 -17.08
C ASN A 352 -18.61 13.68 -17.62
N ASN A 353 -18.42 13.52 -18.93
CA ASN A 353 -17.15 13.84 -19.59
C ASN A 353 -16.75 15.32 -19.47
N ARG A 354 -17.70 16.26 -19.38
CA ARG A 354 -17.38 17.69 -19.27
C ARG A 354 -16.75 18.01 -17.90
N ILE A 355 -17.41 17.56 -16.83
CA ILE A 355 -16.93 17.70 -15.44
C ILE A 355 -15.60 16.98 -15.27
N ARG A 356 -15.50 15.73 -15.75
CA ARG A 356 -14.28 14.93 -15.62
C ARG A 356 -13.08 15.59 -16.32
N ARG A 357 -13.24 16.05 -17.57
CA ARG A 357 -12.15 16.69 -18.32
C ARG A 357 -11.69 17.99 -17.69
N GLU A 358 -12.62 18.80 -17.19
CA GLU A 358 -12.27 20.04 -16.49
C GLU A 358 -11.37 19.78 -15.26
N LEU A 359 -11.59 18.70 -14.52
CA LEU A 359 -10.70 18.34 -13.42
C LEU A 359 -9.35 17.79 -13.92
N LEU A 360 -9.37 16.90 -14.91
CA LEU A 360 -8.17 16.25 -15.47
C LEU A 360 -7.20 17.22 -16.15
N GLU A 361 -7.69 18.33 -16.71
CA GLU A 361 -6.88 19.43 -17.27
C GLU A 361 -5.85 19.99 -16.26
N HIS A 362 -6.10 19.82 -14.95
CA HIS A 362 -5.23 20.33 -13.89
C HIS A 362 -4.39 19.27 -13.21
N ILE A 363 -4.93 18.06 -13.02
CA ILE A 363 -4.26 16.97 -12.26
C ILE A 363 -3.54 15.95 -13.15
N GLY A 364 -3.77 15.98 -14.47
CA GLY A 364 -3.18 15.07 -15.44
C GLY A 364 -4.09 13.93 -15.86
N ASN A 365 -3.89 13.43 -17.09
CA ASN A 365 -4.70 12.38 -17.72
C ASN A 365 -4.51 11.01 -17.08
N GLU A 366 -3.44 10.79 -16.31
CA GLU A 366 -3.19 9.55 -15.58
C GLU A 366 -4.34 9.18 -14.63
N TYR A 367 -5.03 10.18 -14.08
CA TYR A 367 -6.17 9.99 -13.18
C TYR A 367 -7.46 9.60 -13.90
N ASP A 368 -7.52 9.63 -15.24
CA ASP A 368 -8.70 9.14 -15.97
C ASP A 368 -8.89 7.63 -15.75
N SER A 369 -7.79 6.87 -15.72
CA SER A 369 -7.81 5.44 -15.41
C SER A 369 -8.21 5.17 -13.95
N VAL A 370 -7.76 6.01 -13.02
CA VAL A 370 -8.14 5.99 -11.61
C VAL A 370 -9.65 6.19 -11.45
N ILE A 371 -10.21 7.25 -12.05
CA ILE A 371 -11.64 7.54 -12.02
C ILE A 371 -12.45 6.40 -12.65
N ALA A 372 -11.95 5.81 -13.75
CA ALA A 372 -12.59 4.66 -14.38
C ALA A 372 -12.66 3.45 -13.43
N HIS A 373 -11.51 2.97 -12.97
CA HIS A 373 -11.39 1.73 -12.19
C HIS A 373 -12.01 1.81 -10.79
N ASP A 374 -11.85 2.94 -10.10
CA ASP A 374 -12.23 3.03 -8.69
C ASP A 374 -13.61 3.67 -8.48
N ILE A 375 -14.09 4.49 -9.41
CA ILE A 375 -15.30 5.30 -9.23
C ILE A 375 -16.40 4.95 -10.25
N THR A 376 -16.13 5.04 -11.55
CA THR A 376 -17.18 5.18 -12.57
C THR A 376 -17.58 3.91 -13.31
N LEU A 377 -16.68 2.93 -13.51
CA LEU A 377 -17.03 1.65 -14.15
C LEU A 377 -18.04 0.87 -13.30
N GLU A 378 -18.90 0.06 -13.93
CA GLU A 378 -19.88 -0.77 -13.20
C GLU A 378 -19.19 -1.83 -12.31
N THR A 379 -17.98 -2.25 -12.69
CA THR A 379 -17.14 -3.17 -11.90
C THR A 379 -16.27 -2.46 -10.85
N SER A 380 -16.41 -1.14 -10.69
CA SER A 380 -15.55 -0.34 -9.81
C SER A 380 -15.74 -0.71 -8.34
N GLY A 381 -14.70 -0.45 -7.53
CA GLY A 381 -14.77 -0.66 -6.09
C GLY A 381 -15.90 0.15 -5.44
N ALA A 382 -16.12 1.39 -5.88
CA ALA A 382 -17.20 2.23 -5.37
C ALA A 382 -18.60 1.64 -5.64
N LYS A 383 -18.87 1.13 -6.85
CA LYS A 383 -20.15 0.50 -7.19
C LYS A 383 -20.38 -0.79 -6.42
N LYS A 384 -19.33 -1.58 -6.21
CA LYS A 384 -19.40 -2.77 -5.35
C LYS A 384 -19.77 -2.40 -3.91
N VAL A 385 -19.14 -1.36 -3.34
CA VAL A 385 -19.52 -0.87 -2.00
C VAL A 385 -20.96 -0.38 -1.97
N ASP A 386 -21.44 0.36 -2.98
CA ASP A 386 -22.84 0.80 -3.05
C ASP A 386 -23.82 -0.37 -2.93
N THR A 387 -23.53 -1.50 -3.58
CA THR A 387 -24.37 -2.71 -3.49
C THR A 387 -24.24 -3.45 -2.16
N GLU A 388 -23.04 -3.51 -1.58
CA GLU A 388 -22.75 -4.23 -0.34
C GLU A 388 -23.25 -3.53 0.93
N MET A 389 -23.58 -2.24 0.88
CA MET A 389 -24.19 -1.55 2.01
C MET A 389 -25.63 -2.04 2.26
N GLY A 390 -26.26 -2.74 1.31
CA GLY A 390 -27.60 -3.29 1.44
C GLY A 390 -28.70 -2.37 0.91
N SER A 391 -29.91 -2.92 0.78
CA SER A 391 -31.03 -2.29 0.07
C SER A 391 -31.46 -0.95 0.68
N SER A 392 -31.34 -0.77 1.99
CA SER A 392 -31.72 0.47 2.69
C SER A 392 -30.82 1.66 2.32
N TYR A 393 -29.56 1.42 1.98
CA TYR A 393 -28.60 2.48 1.63
C TYR A 393 -28.36 2.64 0.13
N SER A 394 -28.80 1.67 -0.68
CA SER A 394 -28.65 1.66 -2.14
C SER A 394 -29.07 2.99 -2.83
N PRO A 395 -30.18 3.67 -2.44
CA PRO A 395 -30.57 4.94 -3.06
C PRO A 395 -29.56 6.09 -2.85
N TYR A 396 -28.74 6.03 -1.80
CA TYR A 396 -27.80 7.10 -1.45
C TYR A 396 -26.45 6.95 -2.16
N LYS A 397 -26.16 5.77 -2.71
CA LYS A 397 -24.90 5.46 -3.41
C LYS A 397 -23.67 5.90 -2.59
N LEU A 398 -23.63 5.51 -1.31
CA LEU A 398 -22.64 6.00 -0.33
C LEU A 398 -21.20 5.70 -0.73
N GLY A 399 -20.92 4.53 -1.31
CA GLY A 399 -19.59 4.20 -1.84
C GLY A 399 -19.17 5.18 -2.93
N THR A 400 -20.05 5.47 -3.90
CA THR A 400 -19.79 6.48 -4.94
C THR A 400 -19.64 7.88 -4.35
N LYS A 401 -20.54 8.32 -3.46
CA LYS A 401 -20.47 9.67 -2.88
C LYS A 401 -19.20 9.88 -2.04
N VAL A 402 -18.87 8.92 -1.18
CA VAL A 402 -17.70 9.00 -0.30
C VAL A 402 -16.42 9.00 -1.12
N VAL A 403 -16.30 8.11 -2.11
CA VAL A 403 -15.08 8.06 -2.93
C VAL A 403 -14.89 9.32 -3.77
N THR A 404 -15.97 9.88 -4.34
CA THR A 404 -15.90 11.13 -5.10
C THR A 404 -15.47 12.29 -4.20
N CYS A 405 -15.96 12.35 -2.96
CA CYS A 405 -15.53 13.36 -2.00
C CYS A 405 -14.04 13.22 -1.65
N ILE A 406 -13.54 11.98 -1.46
CA ILE A 406 -12.11 11.73 -1.25
C ILE A 406 -11.31 12.18 -2.47
N PHE A 407 -11.77 11.85 -3.68
CA PHE A 407 -11.13 12.28 -4.92
C PHE A 407 -11.03 13.80 -5.02
N MET A 408 -12.14 14.52 -4.81
CA MET A 408 -12.18 15.99 -4.87
C MET A 408 -11.28 16.66 -3.84
N THR A 409 -10.97 15.98 -2.73
CA THR A 409 -10.07 16.49 -1.68
C THR A 409 -8.63 16.00 -1.82
N SER A 410 -8.31 15.13 -2.77
CA SER A 410 -6.96 14.54 -2.91
C SER A 410 -5.92 15.48 -3.51
N PHE A 411 -6.33 16.53 -4.21
CA PHE A 411 -5.46 17.32 -5.08
C PHE A 411 -5.23 18.75 -4.56
N SER A 412 -4.05 19.30 -4.83
CA SER A 412 -3.67 20.69 -4.53
C SER A 412 -2.48 21.09 -5.40
N GLY A 413 -2.46 22.32 -5.92
CA GLY A 413 -1.38 22.89 -6.72
C GLY A 413 -0.18 23.40 -5.90
N LYS A 414 -0.27 23.45 -4.56
CA LYS A 414 0.86 23.83 -3.69
C LYS A 414 1.86 22.66 -3.57
N LYS A 415 3.14 22.92 -3.91
CA LYS A 415 4.24 21.93 -3.85
C LYS A 415 4.57 21.45 -2.44
N ASP A 416 4.27 22.23 -1.40
CA ASP A 416 4.38 21.82 0.00
C ASP A 416 3.13 21.03 0.42
N SER A 417 3.22 19.70 0.30
CA SER A 417 2.15 18.75 0.57
C SER A 417 1.91 18.55 2.08
N THR A 418 1.50 19.60 2.80
CA THR A 418 0.90 19.47 4.15
C THR A 418 -0.51 18.87 4.09
N TYR A 419 -1.17 18.94 2.95
CA TYR A 419 -2.51 18.39 2.74
C TYR A 419 -2.44 16.92 2.30
N LYS A 420 -2.47 15.99 3.26
CA LYS A 420 -2.58 14.54 3.01
C LYS A 420 -4.04 14.08 3.00
N GLY A 421 -4.81 14.56 2.02
CA GLY A 421 -6.20 14.14 1.84
C GLY A 421 -7.21 14.76 2.81
N ILE A 422 -8.23 13.97 3.15
CA ILE A 422 -9.31 14.32 4.08
C ILE A 422 -9.27 13.45 5.32
N ASN A 423 -9.61 13.98 6.49
CA ASN A 423 -9.76 13.15 7.69
C ASN A 423 -11.18 12.57 7.81
N ILE A 424 -11.35 11.50 8.61
CA ILE A 424 -12.64 10.80 8.70
C ILE A 424 -13.78 11.68 9.26
N ARG A 425 -13.47 12.62 10.17
CA ARG A 425 -14.47 13.53 10.75
C ARG A 425 -14.97 14.54 9.70
N GLU A 426 -14.06 15.14 8.94
CA GLU A 426 -14.40 16.00 7.80
C GLU A 426 -15.20 15.24 6.75
N LEU A 427 -14.79 14.02 6.42
CA LEU A 427 -15.49 13.19 5.43
C LEU A 427 -16.94 12.90 5.86
N LYS A 428 -17.18 12.62 7.15
CA LYS A 428 -18.53 12.50 7.71
C LYS A 428 -19.32 13.79 7.54
N ILE A 429 -18.73 14.94 7.85
CA ILE A 429 -19.37 16.25 7.64
C ILE A 429 -19.67 16.47 6.15
N TYR A 430 -18.83 16.02 5.22
CA TYR A 430 -19.03 16.33 3.80
C TYR A 430 -20.04 15.41 3.11
N THR A 431 -20.15 14.17 3.56
CA THR A 431 -20.89 13.12 2.83
C THR A 431 -22.18 12.64 3.51
N SER A 432 -22.35 12.89 4.80
CA SER A 432 -23.53 12.43 5.53
C SER A 432 -24.78 13.23 5.20
N LEU A 433 -25.94 12.58 5.32
CA LEU A 433 -27.27 13.17 5.27
C LEU A 433 -28.00 12.89 6.61
N PRO A 434 -28.97 13.74 7.04
CA PRO A 434 -29.64 13.59 8.33
C PRO A 434 -30.30 12.23 8.59
N GLU A 435 -30.65 11.50 7.53
CA GLU A 435 -31.30 10.18 7.59
C GLU A 435 -30.33 9.02 7.84
N ILE A 436 -29.03 9.28 7.84
CA ILE A 436 -27.97 8.26 7.94
C ILE A 436 -27.11 8.56 9.15
N GLN A 437 -26.85 7.56 9.99
CA GLN A 437 -25.90 7.71 11.10
C GLN A 437 -24.49 7.93 10.55
N SER A 438 -23.73 8.85 11.15
CA SER A 438 -22.38 9.20 10.66
C SER A 438 -21.39 8.03 10.74
N SER A 439 -21.63 7.06 11.65
CA SER A 439 -20.83 5.83 11.78
C SER A 439 -20.87 4.93 10.54
N VAL A 440 -21.96 4.98 9.76
CA VAL A 440 -22.07 4.22 8.50
C VAL A 440 -20.98 4.63 7.51
N ILE A 441 -20.49 5.88 7.58
CA ILE A 441 -19.38 6.35 6.75
C ILE A 441 -18.07 5.64 7.11
N ASP A 442 -17.85 5.26 8.37
CA ASP A 442 -16.67 4.48 8.77
C ASP A 442 -16.67 3.11 8.08
N ASP A 443 -17.83 2.43 8.08
CA ASP A 443 -18.01 1.14 7.41
C ASP A 443 -17.80 1.24 5.90
N VAL A 444 -18.34 2.30 5.27
CA VAL A 444 -18.13 2.59 3.84
C VAL A 444 -16.65 2.78 3.55
N VAL A 445 -15.94 3.58 4.35
CA VAL A 445 -14.51 3.82 4.18
C VAL A 445 -13.68 2.55 4.34
N ASN A 446 -14.00 1.70 5.33
CA ASN A 446 -13.33 0.41 5.52
C ASN A 446 -13.52 -0.49 4.28
N LYS A 447 -14.76 -0.61 3.78
CA LYS A 447 -15.06 -1.37 2.56
C LYS A 447 -14.41 -0.78 1.30
N LEU A 448 -14.22 0.54 1.23
CA LEU A 448 -13.53 1.20 0.13
C LEU A 448 -12.02 0.93 0.18
N ARG A 449 -11.37 1.03 1.35
CA ARG A 449 -9.96 0.60 1.53
C ARG A 449 -9.77 -0.86 1.09
N GLU A 450 -10.80 -1.67 1.28
CA GLU A 450 -10.82 -3.06 0.85
C GLU A 450 -11.05 -3.31 -0.65
N LYS A 451 -11.32 -2.29 -1.46
CA LYS A 451 -11.73 -2.51 -2.86
C LYS A 451 -11.11 -1.56 -3.87
N LEU A 452 -10.73 -0.37 -3.44
CA LEU A 452 -10.13 0.64 -4.31
C LEU A 452 -8.67 0.31 -4.58
N PHE A 453 -8.25 0.51 -5.81
CA PHE A 453 -6.88 0.26 -6.26
C PHE A 453 -5.98 1.44 -5.95
N PHE A 454 -6.46 2.67 -6.04
CA PHE A 454 -5.64 3.87 -6.07
C PHE A 454 -5.81 4.74 -4.82
N LEU A 455 -6.56 4.26 -3.83
CA LEU A 455 -6.64 4.88 -2.51
C LEU A 455 -5.36 4.59 -1.72
N SER A 456 -4.76 5.63 -1.17
CA SER A 456 -3.53 5.54 -0.36
C SER A 456 -3.69 4.71 0.91
N ASP A 457 -2.64 3.98 1.29
CA ASP A 457 -2.55 3.28 2.57
C ASP A 457 -2.39 4.25 3.76
N ASP A 458 -1.74 5.39 3.55
CA ASP A 458 -1.35 6.33 4.62
C ASP A 458 -2.45 7.34 5.00
N GLY A 459 -3.55 7.39 4.23
CA GLY A 459 -4.59 8.41 4.44
C GLY A 459 -5.82 8.20 3.55
N LEU A 460 -6.71 9.18 3.49
CA LEU A 460 -7.84 9.18 2.55
C LEU A 460 -7.56 10.19 1.45
N TYR A 461 -6.76 9.75 0.47
CA TYR A 461 -6.49 10.47 -0.77
C TYR A 461 -6.10 9.50 -1.88
N PHE A 462 -6.32 9.91 -3.11
CA PHE A 462 -5.95 9.19 -4.32
C PHE A 462 -4.51 9.43 -4.72
N THR A 463 -3.87 8.37 -5.21
CA THR A 463 -2.59 8.40 -5.91
C THR A 463 -2.79 7.94 -7.35
N ASN A 464 -1.87 8.31 -8.26
CA ASN A 464 -1.86 7.75 -9.62
C ASN A 464 -1.26 6.33 -9.67
N GLU A 465 -0.65 5.87 -8.59
CA GLU A 465 -0.12 4.52 -8.47
C GLU A 465 -1.10 3.59 -7.73
N PRO A 466 -1.27 2.34 -8.20
CA PRO A 466 -2.07 1.36 -7.50
C PRO A 466 -1.43 0.95 -6.16
N ASN A 467 -2.27 0.52 -5.24
CA ASN A 467 -1.96 0.02 -3.92
C ASN A 467 -1.34 -1.38 -4.03
N LEU A 468 -0.16 -1.56 -3.41
CA LEU A 468 0.61 -2.80 -3.49
C LEU A 468 -0.19 -4.00 -2.96
N ASN A 469 -0.90 -3.85 -1.85
CA ASN A 469 -1.71 -4.93 -1.28
C ASN A 469 -2.81 -5.36 -2.23
N ARG A 470 -3.44 -4.40 -2.92
CA ARG A 470 -4.48 -4.68 -3.93
C ARG A 470 -3.91 -5.39 -5.15
N MET A 471 -2.76 -4.93 -5.65
CA MET A 471 -2.06 -5.60 -6.75
C MET A 471 -1.75 -7.06 -6.39
N VAL A 472 -1.30 -7.32 -5.16
CA VAL A 472 -0.99 -8.69 -4.69
C VAL A 472 -2.25 -9.54 -4.68
N VAL A 473 -3.36 -9.09 -4.08
CA VAL A 473 -4.61 -9.86 -4.00
C VAL A 473 -5.10 -10.27 -5.39
N ILE A 474 -5.13 -9.34 -6.35
CA ILE A 474 -5.61 -9.62 -7.71
C ILE A 474 -4.65 -10.50 -8.48
N THR A 475 -3.35 -10.28 -8.30
CA THR A 475 -2.35 -11.16 -8.89
C THR A 475 -2.51 -12.58 -8.34
N LYS A 476 -2.82 -12.74 -7.04
CA LYS A 476 -3.12 -14.06 -6.41
C LYS A 476 -4.36 -14.73 -7.01
N GLU A 477 -5.40 -13.98 -7.32
CA GLU A 477 -6.61 -14.50 -7.98
C GLU A 477 -6.35 -15.00 -9.40
N ASN A 478 -5.40 -14.36 -10.10
CA ASN A 478 -5.02 -14.71 -11.48
C ASN A 478 -3.93 -15.80 -11.57
N ILE A 479 -3.39 -16.29 -10.45
CA ILE A 479 -2.41 -17.38 -10.46
C ILE A 479 -3.10 -18.71 -10.76
N THR A 480 -2.59 -19.40 -11.79
CA THR A 480 -3.14 -20.67 -12.25
C THR A 480 -2.66 -21.85 -11.39
N TYR A 481 -3.41 -22.95 -11.41
CA TYR A 481 -3.01 -24.18 -10.72
C TYR A 481 -1.69 -24.77 -11.27
N HIS A 482 -1.40 -24.56 -12.55
CA HIS A 482 -0.14 -24.97 -13.18
C HIS A 482 1.06 -24.27 -12.55
N GLU A 483 0.99 -22.94 -12.41
CA GLU A 483 2.07 -22.14 -11.81
C GLU A 483 2.32 -22.53 -10.35
N ILE A 484 1.27 -22.85 -9.59
CA ILE A 484 1.39 -23.34 -8.21
C ILE A 484 2.16 -24.67 -8.18
N ASN A 485 1.81 -25.60 -9.07
CA ASN A 485 2.44 -26.92 -9.13
C ASN A 485 3.92 -26.85 -9.54
N GLU A 486 4.25 -25.98 -10.50
CA GLU A 486 5.64 -25.75 -10.91
C GLU A 486 6.46 -25.18 -9.77
N GLU A 487 5.92 -24.19 -9.06
CA GLU A 487 6.62 -23.56 -7.95
C GLU A 487 6.78 -24.51 -6.76
N GLU A 488 5.76 -25.29 -6.42
CA GLU A 488 5.84 -26.36 -5.43
C GLU A 488 6.97 -27.35 -5.74
N ARG A 489 7.07 -27.77 -7.01
CA ARG A 489 8.14 -28.67 -7.46
C ARG A 489 9.52 -28.03 -7.29
N LYS A 490 9.68 -26.76 -7.67
CA LYS A 490 10.95 -26.03 -7.50
C LYS A 490 11.35 -25.90 -6.03
N ILE A 491 10.39 -25.62 -5.13
CA ILE A 491 10.65 -25.52 -3.68
C ILE A 491 11.20 -26.85 -3.15
N ILE A 492 10.62 -27.97 -3.56
CA ILE A 492 11.10 -29.32 -3.19
C ILE A 492 12.50 -29.57 -3.77
N GLU A 493 12.71 -29.31 -5.06
CA GLU A 493 14.00 -29.48 -5.74
C GLU A 493 15.11 -28.66 -5.07
N ASN A 494 14.84 -27.40 -4.71
CA ASN A 494 15.77 -26.53 -3.99
C ASN A 494 16.08 -27.02 -2.56
N SER A 495 15.15 -27.77 -1.97
CA SER A 495 15.25 -28.31 -0.61
C SER A 495 15.99 -29.64 -0.54
N ILE A 496 16.28 -30.29 -1.68
CA ILE A 496 17.05 -31.54 -1.76
C ILE A 496 18.55 -31.25 -1.84
N SER A 497 19.37 -32.11 -1.25
CA SER A 497 20.82 -32.01 -1.28
C SER A 497 21.39 -32.43 -2.65
N LYS A 498 22.60 -31.94 -2.98
CA LYS A 498 23.31 -32.35 -4.20
C LYS A 498 24.02 -33.71 -4.04
N ASP A 499 23.99 -34.29 -2.85
CA ASP A 499 24.57 -35.59 -2.57
C ASP A 499 23.70 -36.68 -3.22
N LYS A 500 24.33 -37.62 -3.92
CA LYS A 500 23.66 -38.73 -4.62
C LYS A 500 23.61 -40.01 -3.80
N SER A 501 23.98 -39.95 -2.52
CA SER A 501 23.95 -41.10 -1.60
C SER A 501 22.56 -41.74 -1.48
N ILE A 502 21.48 -40.95 -1.63
CA ILE A 502 20.10 -41.42 -1.69
C ILE A 502 19.40 -40.80 -2.90
N SER A 503 18.65 -41.62 -3.64
CA SER A 503 17.90 -41.14 -4.81
C SER A 503 16.55 -40.58 -4.40
N VAL A 504 16.23 -39.36 -4.81
CA VAL A 504 14.94 -38.72 -4.54
C VAL A 504 14.12 -38.64 -5.84
N TYR A 505 12.87 -39.09 -5.80
CA TYR A 505 11.93 -39.06 -6.92
C TYR A 505 10.75 -38.15 -6.58
N ILE A 506 10.57 -37.07 -7.35
CA ILE A 506 9.56 -36.04 -7.08
C ILE A 506 8.38 -36.21 -8.05
N PHE A 507 7.20 -36.47 -7.49
CA PHE A 507 5.93 -36.64 -8.18
C PHE A 507 5.94 -37.70 -9.31
N PRO A 508 6.46 -38.92 -9.06
CA PRO A 508 6.34 -39.99 -10.05
C PRO A 508 4.86 -40.29 -10.32
N GLN A 509 4.52 -40.52 -11.58
CA GLN A 509 3.14 -40.77 -12.00
C GLN A 509 2.83 -42.26 -12.03
N PHE A 510 3.83 -43.09 -12.33
CA PHE A 510 3.68 -44.53 -12.48
C PHE A 510 4.76 -45.30 -11.71
N PRO A 511 4.48 -46.54 -11.25
CA PRO A 511 5.48 -47.37 -10.58
C PRO A 511 6.77 -47.60 -11.39
N ARG A 512 6.69 -47.57 -12.73
CA ARG A 512 7.85 -47.71 -13.64
C ARG A 512 8.81 -46.51 -13.63
N ASP A 513 8.38 -45.36 -13.12
CA ASP A 513 9.19 -44.14 -13.08
C ASP A 513 10.33 -44.26 -12.05
N ILE A 514 10.24 -45.26 -11.16
CA ILE A 514 11.22 -45.55 -10.11
C ILE A 514 11.91 -46.88 -10.44
N PRO A 515 13.24 -46.89 -10.63
CA PRO A 515 13.98 -48.11 -10.96
C PRO A 515 13.89 -49.15 -9.85
N ASP A 516 13.98 -50.43 -10.20
CA ASP A 516 14.02 -51.52 -9.23
C ASP A 516 15.46 -51.98 -9.00
N ASN A 517 16.11 -51.39 -8.01
CA ASN A 517 17.50 -51.68 -7.62
C ASN A 517 17.68 -51.57 -6.10
N LYS A 518 18.85 -51.95 -5.59
CA LYS A 518 19.16 -52.01 -4.14
C LYS A 518 19.33 -50.64 -3.46
N ASN A 519 19.37 -49.53 -4.20
CA ASN A 519 19.58 -48.19 -3.63
C ASN A 519 18.33 -47.74 -2.86
N ILE A 520 18.51 -47.05 -1.74
CA ILE A 520 17.40 -46.42 -1.01
C ILE A 520 16.83 -45.26 -1.85
N LYS A 521 15.50 -45.17 -1.89
CA LYS A 521 14.76 -44.19 -2.69
C LYS A 521 13.74 -43.48 -1.81
N ILE A 522 13.84 -42.15 -1.77
CA ILE A 522 12.81 -41.29 -1.16
C ILE A 522 11.87 -40.84 -2.27
N VAL A 523 10.59 -41.12 -2.12
CA VAL A 523 9.55 -40.80 -3.09
C VAL A 523 8.68 -39.69 -2.53
N ILE A 524 8.78 -38.49 -3.09
CA ILE A 524 7.95 -37.36 -2.70
C ILE A 524 6.72 -37.36 -3.60
N THR A 525 5.53 -37.48 -3.03
CA THR A 525 4.26 -37.60 -3.78
C THR A 525 3.21 -36.64 -3.25
N LYS A 526 2.29 -36.23 -4.13
CA LYS A 526 1.10 -35.44 -3.76
C LYS A 526 -0.07 -36.33 -3.32
N ASP A 527 -0.02 -37.61 -3.63
CA ASP A 527 -1.05 -38.56 -3.21
C ASP A 527 -0.99 -38.81 -1.71
N THR A 528 -2.16 -39.03 -1.11
CA THR A 528 -2.30 -39.42 0.30
C THR A 528 -2.93 -40.81 0.47
N ASP A 529 -3.25 -41.48 -0.64
CA ASP A 529 -3.85 -42.81 -0.66
C ASP A 529 -2.78 -43.90 -0.49
N GLU A 530 -2.79 -44.56 0.65
CA GLU A 530 -1.87 -45.67 0.96
C GLU A 530 -1.98 -46.83 -0.04
N ASN A 531 -3.11 -47.03 -0.72
CA ASN A 531 -3.25 -48.08 -1.72
C ASN A 531 -2.34 -47.83 -2.93
N LYS A 532 -2.18 -46.56 -3.33
CA LYS A 532 -1.22 -46.20 -4.38
C LYS A 532 0.21 -46.46 -3.92
N PHE A 533 0.55 -46.15 -2.68
CA PHE A 533 1.91 -46.44 -2.16
C PHE A 533 2.21 -47.94 -2.19
N ARG A 534 1.22 -48.77 -1.83
CA ARG A 534 1.33 -50.24 -1.94
C ARG A 534 1.51 -50.68 -3.39
N GLU A 535 0.79 -50.10 -4.34
CA GLU A 535 0.98 -50.40 -5.76
C GLU A 535 2.42 -50.12 -6.21
N PHE A 536 3.00 -48.99 -5.81
CA PHE A 536 4.40 -48.66 -6.10
C PHE A 536 5.40 -49.63 -5.44
N LEU A 537 5.08 -50.14 -4.24
CA LEU A 537 5.90 -51.13 -3.55
C LEU A 537 5.80 -52.52 -4.17
N GLU A 538 4.67 -52.89 -4.76
CA GLU A 538 4.42 -54.25 -5.27
C GLU A 538 4.69 -54.39 -6.76
N LYS A 539 4.62 -53.31 -7.54
CA LYS A 539 4.70 -53.35 -9.00
C LYS A 539 5.82 -52.49 -9.59
N LEU A 540 6.31 -52.92 -10.74
CA LEU A 540 7.16 -52.19 -11.68
C LEU A 540 6.46 -52.28 -13.05
N GLY A 541 5.43 -51.46 -13.26
CA GLY A 541 4.52 -51.62 -14.39
C GLY A 541 3.71 -52.92 -14.28
N GLU A 542 3.77 -53.78 -15.30
CA GLU A 542 3.06 -55.06 -15.33
C GLU A 542 3.79 -56.18 -14.56
N THR A 543 5.07 -55.98 -14.20
CA THR A 543 5.88 -56.97 -13.48
C THR A 543 5.92 -56.68 -11.98
N PRO A 544 6.04 -57.70 -11.11
CA PRO A 544 6.20 -57.48 -9.67
C PRO A 544 7.54 -56.82 -9.35
N ARG A 545 7.55 -55.89 -8.40
CA ARG A 545 8.76 -55.23 -7.89
C ARG A 545 9.50 -56.17 -6.93
N VAL A 546 10.80 -56.33 -7.14
CA VAL A 546 11.68 -57.22 -6.38
C VAL A 546 12.21 -56.51 -5.12
N TYR A 547 12.79 -55.31 -5.24
CA TYR A 547 13.46 -54.63 -4.12
C TYR A 547 12.52 -53.70 -3.33
N ARG A 548 11.45 -54.28 -2.80
CA ARG A 548 10.34 -53.57 -2.15
C ARG A 548 10.76 -52.80 -0.89
N ASN A 549 11.77 -53.29 -0.15
CA ASN A 549 12.25 -52.68 1.09
C ASN A 549 13.18 -51.47 0.86
N THR A 550 13.15 -50.87 -0.34
CA THR A 550 14.02 -49.73 -0.71
C THR A 550 13.28 -48.40 -0.93
N LEU A 551 11.94 -48.39 -0.93
CA LEU A 551 11.14 -47.19 -1.19
C LEU A 551 10.54 -46.62 0.10
N ILE A 552 10.73 -45.33 0.33
CA ILE A 552 10.15 -44.58 1.44
C ILE A 552 9.40 -43.41 0.86
N PHE A 553 8.11 -43.26 1.19
CA PHE A 553 7.31 -42.16 0.64
C PHE A 553 7.22 -41.01 1.63
N LEU A 554 7.40 -39.79 1.15
CA LEU A 554 7.08 -38.55 1.83
C LEU A 554 5.84 -37.95 1.15
N TYR A 555 4.80 -37.68 1.94
CA TYR A 555 3.54 -37.18 1.41
C TYR A 555 2.96 -36.06 2.29
N PRO A 556 2.04 -35.23 1.75
CA PRO A 556 1.56 -34.06 2.46
C PRO A 556 0.58 -34.37 3.58
N ASP A 557 0.45 -33.43 4.51
CA ASP A 557 -0.69 -33.30 5.41
C ASP A 557 -1.69 -32.31 4.80
N GLU A 558 -2.82 -32.83 4.33
CA GLU A 558 -3.86 -32.04 3.63
C GLU A 558 -4.44 -30.91 4.50
N SER A 559 -4.29 -30.96 5.83
CA SER A 559 -4.71 -29.89 6.74
C SER A 559 -3.98 -28.56 6.45
N TYR A 560 -2.77 -28.62 5.87
CA TYR A 560 -1.96 -27.45 5.53
C TYR A 560 -2.01 -27.08 4.03
N ARG A 561 -2.85 -27.75 3.23
CA ARG A 561 -2.92 -27.51 1.78
C ARG A 561 -3.25 -26.05 1.45
N VAL A 562 -4.28 -25.51 2.10
CA VAL A 562 -4.77 -24.14 1.81
C VAL A 562 -3.70 -23.10 2.18
N SER A 563 -3.06 -23.24 3.34
CA SER A 563 -2.01 -22.32 3.79
C SER A 563 -0.77 -22.39 2.89
N PHE A 564 -0.33 -23.59 2.51
CA PHE A 564 0.83 -23.76 1.64
C PHE A 564 0.58 -23.22 0.22
N GLN A 565 -0.62 -23.46 -0.34
CA GLN A 565 -1.00 -22.86 -1.61
C GLN A 565 -1.10 -21.33 -1.53
N ASP A 566 -1.62 -20.77 -0.43
CA ASP A 566 -1.66 -19.32 -0.23
C ASP A 566 -0.26 -18.71 -0.12
N TYR A 567 0.66 -19.39 0.56
CA TYR A 567 2.08 -19.03 0.60
C TYR A 567 2.68 -18.97 -0.81
N ILE A 568 2.51 -20.02 -1.62
CA ILE A 568 3.00 -20.07 -3.00
C ILE A 568 2.39 -18.94 -3.84
N LYS A 569 1.06 -18.76 -3.76
CA LYS A 569 0.37 -17.66 -4.48
C LYS A 569 0.92 -16.30 -4.08
N THR A 570 1.15 -16.07 -2.80
CA THR A 570 1.69 -14.81 -2.28
C THR A 570 3.09 -14.55 -2.81
N LYS A 571 3.97 -15.56 -2.78
CA LYS A 571 5.33 -15.48 -3.34
C LYS A 571 5.30 -15.15 -4.83
N LEU A 572 4.55 -15.92 -5.62
CA LEU A 572 4.41 -15.72 -7.06
C LEU A 572 3.80 -14.35 -7.39
N ALA A 573 2.86 -13.85 -6.59
CA ALA A 573 2.27 -12.53 -6.79
C ALA A 573 3.30 -11.41 -6.63
N TYR A 574 4.11 -11.44 -5.55
CA TYR A 574 5.19 -10.47 -5.38
C TYR A 574 6.26 -10.58 -6.47
N GLU A 575 6.62 -11.80 -6.91
CA GLU A 575 7.58 -11.97 -8.00
C GLU A 575 7.06 -11.40 -9.33
N LYS A 576 5.79 -11.63 -9.66
CA LYS A 576 5.16 -11.08 -10.87
C LYS A 576 5.12 -9.55 -10.83
N ILE A 577 4.71 -8.97 -9.71
CA ILE A 577 4.67 -7.51 -9.53
C ILE A 577 6.07 -6.90 -9.63
N TYR A 578 7.07 -7.55 -9.03
CA TYR A 578 8.46 -7.07 -9.08
C TYR A 578 9.06 -7.11 -10.51
N LYS A 579 8.65 -8.08 -11.32
CA LYS A 579 9.16 -8.27 -12.70
C LYS A 579 8.38 -7.50 -13.76
N ASP A 580 7.17 -7.03 -13.48
CA ASP A 580 6.33 -6.33 -14.45
C ASP A 580 6.83 -4.92 -14.73
N VAL A 581 7.34 -4.70 -15.94
CA VAL A 581 7.89 -3.41 -16.41
C VAL A 581 6.80 -2.34 -16.55
N ASN A 582 5.53 -2.74 -16.69
CA ASN A 582 4.42 -1.79 -16.83
C ASN A 582 3.99 -1.19 -15.49
N ILE A 583 4.35 -1.82 -14.37
CA ILE A 583 4.06 -1.31 -13.03
C ILE A 583 5.18 -0.34 -12.64
N LYS A 584 4.86 0.96 -12.63
CA LYS A 584 5.77 1.97 -12.08
C LYS A 584 5.82 1.82 -10.56
N LEU A 585 6.94 1.34 -10.05
CA LEU A 585 7.22 1.22 -8.61
C LEU A 585 8.26 2.27 -8.22
N ASP A 586 7.94 3.09 -7.22
CA ASP A 586 8.92 3.98 -6.59
C ASP A 586 10.01 3.17 -5.83
N GLU A 587 11.11 3.82 -5.48
CA GLU A 587 12.24 3.15 -4.78
C GLU A 587 11.82 2.56 -3.42
N LYS A 588 10.89 3.21 -2.74
CA LYS A 588 10.41 2.79 -1.42
C LYS A 588 9.62 1.48 -1.51
N ARG A 589 8.66 1.40 -2.44
CA ARG A 589 7.86 0.19 -2.70
C ARG A 589 8.70 -0.93 -3.26
N ARG A 590 9.69 -0.62 -4.10
CA ARG A 590 10.63 -1.63 -4.60
C ARG A 590 11.39 -2.31 -3.46
N LYS A 591 11.94 -1.52 -2.52
CA LYS A 591 12.60 -2.03 -1.31
C LYS A 591 11.64 -2.80 -0.41
N GLU A 592 10.38 -2.36 -0.30
CA GLU A 592 9.35 -3.08 0.46
C GLU A 592 9.07 -4.47 -0.11
N ILE A 593 8.89 -4.58 -1.43
CA ILE A 593 8.67 -5.86 -2.13
C ILE A 593 9.90 -6.77 -1.99
N GLU A 594 11.11 -6.23 -2.15
CA GLU A 594 12.36 -6.99 -1.97
C GLU A 594 12.44 -7.59 -0.56
N LYS A 595 12.16 -6.79 0.47
CA LYS A 595 12.13 -7.26 1.87
C LYS A 595 11.05 -8.33 2.09
N LYS A 596 9.88 -8.20 1.47
CA LYS A 596 8.81 -9.22 1.54
C LYS A 596 9.24 -10.53 0.88
N LEU A 597 9.87 -10.46 -0.29
CA LEU A 597 10.39 -11.64 -1.01
C LEU A 597 11.51 -12.33 -0.22
N GLU A 598 12.40 -11.57 0.42
CA GLU A 598 13.46 -12.12 1.28
C GLU A 598 12.87 -12.86 2.48
N ASN A 599 11.92 -12.25 3.20
CA ASN A 599 11.22 -12.89 4.31
C ASN A 599 10.46 -14.17 3.88
N LEU A 600 9.84 -14.17 2.69
CA LEU A 600 9.16 -15.36 2.17
C LEU A 600 10.16 -16.47 1.86
N LYS A 601 11.34 -16.12 1.35
CA LYS A 601 12.42 -17.07 1.04
C LYS A 601 13.02 -17.69 2.30
N GLU A 602 13.17 -16.93 3.39
CA GLU A 602 13.64 -17.46 4.67
C GLU A 602 12.68 -18.51 5.26
N LYS A 603 11.37 -18.33 5.06
CA LYS A 603 10.33 -19.25 5.54
C LYS A 603 10.00 -20.40 4.59
N GLU A 604 10.61 -20.43 3.40
CA GLU A 604 10.27 -21.38 2.33
C GLU A 604 10.37 -22.85 2.77
N TYR A 605 11.47 -23.20 3.44
CA TYR A 605 11.68 -24.56 3.94
C TYR A 605 10.71 -24.92 5.07
N GLU A 606 10.41 -23.97 5.95
CA GLU A 606 9.48 -24.17 7.07
C GLU A 606 8.07 -24.47 6.55
N GLU A 607 7.58 -23.69 5.58
CA GLU A 607 6.28 -23.90 4.95
C GLU A 607 6.22 -25.23 4.17
N LEU A 608 7.30 -25.59 3.47
CA LEU A 608 7.41 -26.90 2.83
C LEU A 608 7.32 -28.05 3.85
N ARG A 609 8.07 -27.98 4.96
CA ARG A 609 8.12 -29.03 5.99
C ARG A 609 6.83 -29.14 6.80
N LYS A 610 6.09 -28.03 6.98
CA LYS A 610 4.74 -28.07 7.56
C LYS A 610 3.78 -28.89 6.69
N TYR A 611 3.90 -28.76 5.37
CA TYR A 611 3.03 -29.47 4.43
C TYR A 611 3.51 -30.91 4.17
N TYR A 612 4.75 -31.12 3.74
CA TYR A 612 5.35 -32.44 3.49
C TYR A 612 6.03 -32.99 4.74
N ARG A 613 5.28 -33.78 5.53
CA ARG A 613 5.74 -34.24 6.85
C ARG A 613 5.45 -35.69 7.18
N ASN A 614 4.66 -36.39 6.38
CA ASN A 614 4.23 -37.76 6.69
C ASN A 614 5.08 -38.76 5.91
N LEU A 615 5.49 -39.84 6.58
CA LEU A 615 6.24 -40.92 5.93
C LEU A 615 5.40 -42.19 5.83
N TYR A 616 5.52 -42.87 4.69
CA TYR A 616 5.03 -44.24 4.49
C TYR A 616 6.22 -45.17 4.25
N LEU A 617 6.31 -46.23 5.06
CA LEU A 617 7.42 -47.18 5.02
C LEU A 617 7.05 -48.46 4.22
N PRO A 618 8.05 -49.21 3.72
CA PRO A 618 7.81 -50.44 2.96
C PRO A 618 6.92 -51.46 3.67
N ASN A 619 7.00 -51.55 5.00
CA ASN A 619 6.22 -52.48 5.82
C ASN A 619 4.75 -52.07 6.00
N GLY A 620 4.31 -51.01 5.32
CA GLY A 620 2.96 -50.48 5.42
C GLY A 620 2.71 -49.62 6.66
N LYS A 621 3.74 -49.35 7.48
CA LYS A 621 3.62 -48.45 8.63
C LYS A 621 3.71 -47.00 8.16
N THR A 622 2.74 -46.21 8.61
CA THR A 622 2.75 -44.75 8.47
C THR A 622 3.36 -44.13 9.72
N ILE A 623 4.29 -43.19 9.53
CA ILE A 623 4.80 -42.32 10.59
C ILE A 623 4.15 -40.94 10.38
N PRO A 624 3.12 -40.61 11.17
CA PRO A 624 2.53 -39.29 11.11
C PRO A 624 3.54 -38.31 11.70
N ASN A 625 3.82 -37.25 10.95
CA ASN A 625 4.62 -36.11 11.41
C ASN A 625 6.10 -36.41 11.76
N LEU A 626 7.00 -35.94 10.90
CA LEU A 626 8.46 -35.94 11.11
C LEU A 626 8.99 -35.01 12.23
N GLY A 627 8.11 -34.31 12.96
CA GLY A 627 8.48 -33.31 13.97
C GLY A 627 8.50 -31.88 13.43
N LEU A 628 9.01 -30.95 14.24
CA LEU A 628 9.32 -29.59 13.81
C LEU A 628 10.65 -29.58 13.05
N ALA A 629 10.75 -28.75 12.01
CA ALA A 629 12.01 -28.57 11.29
C ALA A 629 13.11 -28.11 12.28
N THR A 630 14.24 -28.81 12.32
CA THR A 630 15.42 -28.41 13.09
C THR A 630 15.92 -27.04 12.62
N ILE A 631 16.19 -26.12 13.55
CA ILE A 631 16.68 -24.76 13.25
C ILE A 631 18.04 -24.86 12.55
N GLY A 632 18.10 -24.52 11.26
CA GLY A 632 19.30 -24.56 10.42
C GLY A 632 18.97 -24.89 8.95
N LYS A 633 19.90 -24.60 8.01
CA LYS A 633 19.76 -24.93 6.59
C LYS A 633 19.95 -26.43 6.34
N ASN A 634 19.04 -27.26 6.85
CA ASN A 634 19.03 -28.69 6.57
C ASN A 634 18.33 -28.97 5.24
N LYS A 635 18.82 -29.98 4.53
CA LYS A 635 18.23 -30.46 3.28
C LYS A 635 17.23 -31.56 3.59
N LEU A 636 16.10 -31.58 2.90
CA LEU A 636 14.95 -32.45 3.18
C LEU A 636 15.32 -33.94 3.19
N ASP A 637 16.09 -34.38 2.21
CA ASP A 637 16.61 -35.74 2.10
C ASP A 637 17.53 -36.14 3.27
N LYS A 638 18.36 -35.21 3.75
CA LYS A 638 19.24 -35.43 4.89
C LYS A 638 18.45 -35.49 6.20
N GLU A 639 17.50 -34.58 6.39
CA GLU A 639 16.63 -34.57 7.57
C GLU A 639 15.82 -35.87 7.68
N ILE A 640 15.25 -36.34 6.55
CA ILE A 640 14.55 -37.61 6.50
C ILE A 640 15.50 -38.77 6.84
N LEU A 641 16.71 -38.78 6.29
CA LEU A 641 17.70 -39.83 6.57
C LEU A 641 18.11 -39.86 8.05
N GLU A 642 18.38 -38.70 8.64
CA GLU A 642 18.73 -38.56 10.05
C GLU A 642 17.59 -39.05 10.95
N PHE A 643 16.35 -38.65 10.64
CA PHE A 643 15.16 -39.14 11.34
C PHE A 643 15.00 -40.66 11.23
N LEU A 644 15.17 -41.22 10.04
CA LEU A 644 15.06 -42.67 9.82
C LEU A 644 16.18 -43.46 10.53
N ARG A 645 17.36 -42.86 10.73
CA ARG A 645 18.44 -43.44 11.53
C ARG A 645 18.13 -43.37 13.02
N SER A 646 17.63 -42.23 13.53
CA SER A 646 17.28 -42.09 14.95
C SER A 646 16.15 -43.05 15.36
N GLU A 647 15.18 -43.26 14.48
CA GLU A 647 14.08 -44.21 14.68
C GLU A 647 14.48 -45.68 14.43
N ARG A 648 15.77 -45.95 14.14
CA ARG A 648 16.29 -47.29 13.82
C ARG A 648 15.49 -47.99 12.72
N ILE A 649 15.15 -47.26 11.66
CA ILE A 649 14.52 -47.79 10.45
C ILE A 649 15.59 -48.07 9.39
N ILE A 650 16.50 -47.10 9.20
CA ILE A 650 17.72 -47.27 8.43
C ILE A 650 18.87 -47.60 9.39
N PHE A 651 19.60 -48.66 9.08
CA PHE A 651 20.71 -49.15 9.89
C PHE A 651 22.03 -48.86 9.19
N ASP A 652 22.95 -48.22 9.92
CA ASP A 652 24.35 -48.01 9.57
C ASP A 652 25.27 -49.05 10.22
N LYS A 653 24.79 -49.76 11.25
CA LYS A 653 25.43 -50.94 11.84
C LYS A 653 24.40 -52.00 12.20
N ILE A 654 24.72 -53.26 11.92
CA ILE A 654 24.00 -54.44 12.43
C ILE A 654 24.94 -55.21 13.36
N THR A 655 24.40 -55.77 14.45
CA THR A 655 25.20 -56.63 15.33
C THR A 655 25.19 -58.07 14.83
N PRO A 656 26.31 -58.80 14.97
CA PRO A 656 26.35 -60.23 14.64
C PRO A 656 25.23 -61.06 15.31
N LYS A 657 24.94 -60.76 16.58
CA LYS A 657 23.90 -61.43 17.36
C LYS A 657 22.49 -61.24 16.76
N TYR A 658 22.20 -60.09 16.16
CA TYR A 658 20.94 -59.87 15.46
C TYR A 658 20.79 -60.80 14.24
N ILE A 659 21.88 -61.04 13.51
CA ILE A 659 21.90 -61.98 12.38
C ILE A 659 21.65 -63.39 12.89
N GLU A 660 22.34 -63.76 13.97
CA GLU A 660 22.22 -65.06 14.60
C GLU A 660 20.78 -65.36 15.04
N GLU A 661 20.19 -64.49 15.85
CA GLU A 661 18.87 -64.71 16.47
C GLU A 661 17.73 -64.70 15.45
N ARG A 662 17.83 -63.85 14.41
CA ARG A 662 16.70 -63.60 13.50
C ARG A 662 16.77 -64.40 12.20
N TYR A 663 17.97 -64.79 11.76
CA TYR A 663 18.15 -65.41 10.45
C TYR A 663 18.91 -66.74 10.46
N LEU A 664 19.71 -67.03 11.49
CA LEU A 664 20.56 -68.22 11.53
C LEU A 664 20.00 -69.31 12.45
N LYS A 665 19.30 -70.30 11.85
CA LYS A 665 18.83 -71.51 12.55
C LYS A 665 19.86 -72.64 12.52
N GLU A 666 20.20 -73.12 11.33
CA GLU A 666 21.26 -74.13 11.09
C GLU A 666 22.30 -73.54 10.12
N GLU A 667 21.92 -73.38 8.84
CA GLU A 667 22.69 -72.67 7.82
C GLU A 667 21.80 -71.67 7.05
N VAL A 668 22.35 -70.55 6.59
CA VAL A 668 21.67 -69.58 5.72
C VAL A 668 22.60 -69.07 4.62
N SER A 669 22.14 -69.06 3.36
CA SER A 669 22.91 -68.48 2.26
C SER A 669 23.15 -66.99 2.50
N THR A 670 24.39 -66.52 2.39
CA THR A 670 24.75 -65.11 2.60
C THR A 670 24.13 -64.22 1.54
N LYS A 671 24.06 -64.69 0.28
CA LYS A 671 23.35 -64.02 -0.81
C LYS A 671 21.87 -63.87 -0.52
N ASN A 672 21.19 -64.95 -0.12
CA ASN A 672 19.76 -64.89 0.22
C ASN A 672 19.49 -64.02 1.45
N LEU A 673 20.40 -64.03 2.41
CA LEU A 673 20.35 -63.15 3.57
C LEU A 673 20.43 -61.68 3.14
N LEU A 674 21.41 -61.29 2.34
CA LEU A 674 21.55 -59.93 1.81
C LEU A 674 20.31 -59.52 1.00
N GLU A 675 19.86 -60.38 0.08
CA GLU A 675 18.65 -60.13 -0.72
C GLU A 675 17.40 -59.96 0.14
N SER A 676 17.28 -60.68 1.26
CA SER A 676 16.12 -60.55 2.16
C SER A 676 15.98 -59.15 2.77
N PHE A 677 17.09 -58.45 3.03
CA PHE A 677 17.06 -57.08 3.56
C PHE A 677 16.52 -56.07 2.52
N TYR A 678 16.68 -56.35 1.22
CA TYR A 678 16.17 -55.48 0.16
C TYR A 678 14.77 -55.88 -0.35
N ARG A 679 14.40 -57.16 -0.28
CA ARG A 679 13.15 -57.69 -0.87
C ARG A 679 11.98 -57.78 0.10
N THR A 680 12.23 -57.91 1.39
CA THR A 680 11.21 -58.23 2.40
C THR A 680 10.86 -57.00 3.22
N PRO A 681 9.66 -56.40 3.01
CA PRO A 681 9.14 -55.37 3.89
C PRO A 681 9.15 -55.78 5.36
N GLY A 682 9.61 -54.89 6.24
CA GLY A 682 9.69 -55.14 7.69
C GLY A 682 11.05 -55.68 8.16
N ASN A 683 11.98 -55.95 7.24
CA ASN A 683 13.38 -56.03 7.57
C ASN A 683 14.00 -54.64 7.74
N PRO A 684 15.07 -54.50 8.54
CA PRO A 684 15.90 -53.30 8.56
C PRO A 684 16.26 -52.81 7.16
N ILE A 685 16.22 -51.51 6.91
CA ILE A 685 16.71 -50.93 5.65
C ILE A 685 18.22 -50.70 5.83
N LEU A 686 19.05 -51.37 5.03
CA LEU A 686 20.51 -51.22 5.11
C LEU A 686 20.94 -49.95 4.38
N LEU A 687 21.77 -49.11 5.02
CA LEU A 687 22.34 -47.93 4.37
C LEU A 687 23.15 -48.30 3.12
N ASN A 688 23.90 -49.39 3.19
CA ASN A 688 24.63 -50.01 2.08
C ASN A 688 24.93 -51.48 2.41
N GLU A 689 25.39 -52.25 1.42
CA GLU A 689 25.77 -53.66 1.57
C GLU A 689 26.87 -53.88 2.64
N GLY A 690 27.76 -52.89 2.79
CA GLY A 690 28.84 -52.90 3.78
C GLY A 690 28.35 -53.07 5.22
N VAL A 691 27.13 -52.61 5.53
CA VAL A 691 26.53 -52.76 6.87
C VAL A 691 26.39 -54.24 7.24
N LEU A 692 25.90 -55.08 6.32
CA LEU A 692 25.78 -56.51 6.55
C LEU A 692 27.13 -57.22 6.43
N LYS A 693 27.97 -56.85 5.45
CA LYS A 693 29.32 -57.41 5.29
C LYS A 693 30.14 -57.26 6.57
N ASN A 694 30.17 -56.05 7.14
CA ASN A 694 30.92 -55.77 8.38
C ASN A 694 30.36 -56.53 9.58
N ALA A 695 29.02 -56.63 9.68
CA ALA A 695 28.38 -57.41 10.74
C ALA A 695 28.71 -58.91 10.65
N ILE A 696 28.82 -59.46 9.44
CA ILE A 696 29.25 -60.84 9.23
C ILE A 696 30.72 -61.02 9.61
N ILE A 697 31.62 -60.13 9.15
CA ILE A 697 33.05 -60.18 9.50
C ILE A 697 33.25 -60.09 11.02
N GLU A 698 32.54 -59.18 11.70
CA GLU A 698 32.58 -59.06 13.16
C GLU A 698 32.12 -60.35 13.84
N GLY A 699 31.05 -60.98 13.33
CA GLY A 699 30.51 -62.25 13.84
C GLY A 699 31.44 -63.45 13.68
N VAL A 700 32.16 -63.53 12.55
CA VAL A 700 33.18 -64.57 12.31
C VAL A 700 34.36 -64.37 13.25
N LYS A 701 34.85 -63.13 13.42
CA LYS A 701 35.97 -62.81 14.31
C LYS A 701 35.71 -63.17 15.77
N ILE A 702 34.48 -62.97 16.25
CA ILE A 702 34.09 -63.28 17.63
C ILE A 702 33.47 -64.68 17.79
N GLY A 703 33.41 -65.48 16.71
CA GLY A 703 33.04 -66.89 16.76
C GLY A 703 31.55 -67.19 16.91
N ILE A 704 30.65 -66.28 16.50
CA ILE A 704 29.18 -66.50 16.56
C ILE A 704 28.72 -67.42 15.42
N PHE A 705 29.34 -67.30 14.25
CA PHE A 705 29.07 -68.12 13.07
C PHE A 705 30.28 -68.15 12.14
N TYR A 706 30.28 -69.07 11.18
CA TYR A 706 31.34 -69.27 10.19
C TYR A 706 30.79 -69.11 8.79
N ILE A 707 31.61 -68.60 7.86
CA ILE A 707 31.29 -68.55 6.43
C ILE A 707 31.84 -69.81 5.79
N LYS A 708 30.98 -70.62 5.18
CA LYS A 708 31.33 -71.86 4.49
C LYS A 708 31.09 -71.71 2.99
N ARG A 709 32.11 -72.00 2.19
CA ARG A 709 32.03 -72.06 0.72
C ARG A 709 32.82 -73.26 0.22
N GLU A 710 32.23 -74.08 -0.64
CA GLU A 710 32.83 -75.33 -1.13
C GLU A 710 33.43 -76.22 -0.01
N GLY A 711 32.83 -76.20 1.18
CA GLY A 711 33.30 -76.96 2.35
C GLY A 711 34.50 -76.36 3.11
N LYS A 712 34.98 -75.16 2.76
CA LYS A 712 36.05 -74.42 3.46
C LYS A 712 35.48 -73.22 4.23
N ILE A 713 36.16 -72.84 5.30
CA ILE A 713 35.81 -71.66 6.12
C ILE A 713 36.56 -70.42 5.63
N TYR A 714 35.87 -69.29 5.53
CA TYR A 714 36.41 -68.00 5.10
C TYR A 714 36.16 -66.89 6.15
N GLU A 715 36.98 -65.83 6.11
CA GLU A 715 36.90 -64.70 7.06
C GLU A 715 36.02 -63.54 6.57
N GLU A 716 35.80 -63.42 5.25
CA GLU A 716 34.99 -62.37 4.63
C GLU A 716 33.92 -62.96 3.69
N PRO A 717 32.70 -62.39 3.67
CA PRO A 717 31.66 -62.83 2.75
C PRO A 717 31.85 -62.19 1.36
N THR A 718 31.55 -62.95 0.31
CA THR A 718 31.41 -62.44 -1.08
C THR A 718 29.97 -62.38 -1.55
N PHE A 719 29.02 -62.95 -0.79
CA PHE A 719 27.60 -63.05 -1.16
C PHE A 719 27.35 -63.80 -2.49
N GLU A 720 28.18 -64.79 -2.79
CA GLU A 720 28.00 -65.71 -3.92
C GLU A 720 26.99 -66.83 -3.60
N ASP A 721 26.48 -67.51 -4.63
CA ASP A 721 25.38 -68.49 -4.50
C ASP A 721 25.74 -69.72 -3.65
N ASP A 722 27.02 -70.08 -3.60
CA ASP A 722 27.58 -71.24 -2.90
C ASP A 722 28.10 -70.92 -1.48
N GLU A 723 27.89 -69.68 -1.01
CA GLU A 723 28.32 -69.20 0.30
C GLU A 723 27.18 -69.26 1.34
N VAL A 724 27.44 -69.92 2.47
CA VAL A 724 26.49 -70.05 3.60
C VAL A 724 27.12 -69.62 4.92
N LEU A 725 26.31 -69.02 5.79
CA LEU A 725 26.60 -68.80 7.21
C LEU A 725 26.11 -70.01 8.01
N THR A 726 26.96 -70.57 8.88
CA THR A 726 26.65 -71.75 9.70
C THR A 726 27.15 -71.59 11.14
N LYS A 727 26.49 -72.26 12.10
CA LYS A 727 26.98 -72.37 13.49
C LYS A 727 27.95 -73.53 13.68
N GLU A 728 28.02 -74.48 12.75
CA GLU A 728 28.85 -75.67 12.88
C GLU A 728 30.29 -75.41 12.42
N ARG A 729 31.23 -75.56 13.35
CA ARG A 729 32.66 -75.64 13.02
C ARG A 729 32.99 -77.10 12.69
N GLN A 730 32.96 -77.48 11.41
CA GLN A 730 33.51 -78.77 10.99
C GLN A 730 35.02 -78.66 10.85
N ASP A 731 35.75 -79.48 11.62
CA ASP A 731 37.20 -79.64 11.54
C ASP A 731 37.60 -80.17 10.15
N VAL A 732 38.08 -79.28 9.30
CA VAL A 732 38.84 -79.65 8.09
C VAL A 732 40.20 -78.99 8.17
N GLN A 733 41.22 -79.86 8.11
CA GLN A 733 42.64 -79.59 8.29
C GLN A 733 43.12 -78.31 7.60
N VAL A 734 43.69 -77.43 8.43
CA VAL A 734 44.60 -76.35 8.02
C VAL A 734 45.84 -76.98 7.38
N LYS A 735 46.21 -76.54 6.18
CA LYS A 735 47.60 -76.65 5.69
C LYS A 735 48.27 -75.30 5.82
N GLU A 736 49.29 -75.27 6.67
CA GLU A 736 50.21 -74.16 6.90
C GLU A 736 51.00 -73.78 5.64
N SER A 737 51.29 -72.48 5.52
CA SER A 737 52.60 -71.86 5.25
C SER A 737 52.36 -70.40 4.85
N ALA A 738 53.10 -69.38 5.27
CA ALA A 738 54.28 -69.29 6.12
C ALA A 738 54.37 -67.85 6.68
N THR A 739 54.76 -67.71 7.93
CA THR A 739 55.35 -66.47 8.50
C THR A 739 56.81 -66.34 8.02
N PRO A 740 57.36 -65.11 7.88
CA PRO A 740 58.07 -64.45 8.98
C PRO A 740 57.81 -62.92 8.98
N GLN A 741 58.13 -62.07 9.96
CA GLN A 741 58.95 -62.12 11.16
C GLN A 741 58.57 -60.89 12.03
N ILE A 742 58.62 -61.05 13.34
CA ILE A 742 58.48 -59.97 14.33
C ILE A 742 59.84 -59.28 14.51
N LYS A 743 59.83 -57.96 14.74
CA LYS A 743 60.83 -57.28 15.59
C LYS A 743 60.08 -56.55 16.69
N GLU A 744 60.30 -57.03 17.91
CA GLU A 744 59.96 -56.40 19.19
C GLU A 744 60.89 -55.22 19.45
N GLU A 745 60.40 -54.25 20.21
CA GLU A 745 61.16 -53.73 21.35
C GLU A 745 60.16 -53.46 22.49
N GLU A 746 60.44 -54.13 23.60
CA GLU A 746 59.84 -54.08 24.94
C GLU A 746 60.11 -52.70 25.59
N GLU A 747 59.38 -52.22 26.59
CA GLU A 747 59.61 -52.59 28.00
C GLU A 747 58.49 -51.95 28.88
N VAL A 748 57.70 -52.69 29.70
CA VAL A 748 58.02 -53.23 31.06
C VAL A 748 57.64 -52.20 32.17
N TYR A 749 56.92 -52.45 33.28
CA TYR A 749 56.79 -53.57 34.24
C TYR A 749 55.45 -53.45 35.07
N PRO A 750 55.13 -54.34 36.05
CA PRO A 750 53.78 -54.90 36.27
C PRO A 750 53.23 -54.65 37.71
N PRO A 751 52.68 -55.64 38.47
CA PRO A 751 51.24 -55.77 38.72
C PRO A 751 50.88 -55.76 40.23
N LYS A 752 49.58 -55.86 40.55
CA LYS A 752 49.00 -56.88 41.45
C LYS A 752 47.49 -56.68 41.71
N HIS A 753 46.73 -57.75 41.44
CA HIS A 753 45.77 -58.45 42.33
C HIS A 753 45.15 -57.68 43.52
N GLN A 754 43.89 -57.84 43.93
CA GLN A 754 42.79 -58.78 43.59
C GLN A 754 41.54 -58.33 44.40
N ARG A 755 40.44 -59.03 44.11
CA ARG A 755 39.20 -59.27 44.90
C ARG A 755 37.99 -58.46 44.44
N ASP A 756 37.14 -59.09 43.65
CA ASP A 756 35.95 -59.89 44.05
C ASP A 756 34.81 -58.89 44.40
N VAL A 757 33.62 -58.94 43.82
CA VAL A 757 32.64 -60.02 43.97
C VAL A 757 31.62 -59.99 42.82
N GLU A 758 31.24 -61.21 42.46
CA GLU A 758 30.11 -61.75 41.70
C GLU A 758 28.82 -60.91 41.57
N VAL A 759 28.24 -60.93 40.36
CA VAL A 759 26.80 -60.79 40.17
C VAL A 759 26.29 -62.07 39.50
N GLU A 760 25.59 -62.89 40.28
CA GLU A 760 24.79 -64.01 39.80
C GLU A 760 23.58 -63.50 38.99
N ASN A 761 23.42 -64.02 37.77
CA ASN A 761 22.10 -64.27 37.15
C ASN A 761 21.77 -65.74 37.44
N PRO A 762 20.51 -66.18 37.64
CA PRO A 762 19.60 -66.50 36.51
C PRO A 762 18.08 -66.55 36.91
N PRO A 763 17.14 -67.15 36.14
CA PRO A 763 17.01 -67.36 34.68
C PRO A 763 15.63 -66.91 34.11
N TYR A 764 15.55 -66.94 32.77
CA TYR A 764 14.32 -66.99 31.97
C TYR A 764 13.70 -68.40 31.95
N GLY A 765 12.35 -68.53 31.90
CA GLY A 765 11.71 -69.75 31.35
C GLY A 765 10.30 -70.15 31.85
N THR A 766 9.27 -69.70 31.13
CA THR A 766 8.04 -70.42 30.68
C THR A 766 6.97 -71.06 31.61
N SER A 767 5.75 -70.52 31.42
CA SER A 767 4.41 -71.15 31.28
C SER A 767 3.66 -71.85 32.43
N LEU A 768 2.44 -71.30 32.66
CA LEU A 768 1.17 -71.90 33.12
C LEU A 768 1.09 -72.47 34.56
N SER A 769 0.47 -71.69 35.46
CA SER A 769 -0.74 -72.13 36.16
C SER A 769 -1.34 -70.98 36.99
N SER A 770 -2.67 -70.97 37.04
CA SER A 770 -3.49 -70.11 37.89
C SER A 770 -3.06 -70.20 39.36
N SER A 771 -2.56 -69.10 39.91
CA SER A 771 -2.51 -68.87 41.34
C SER A 771 -2.59 -67.37 41.62
N GLU A 772 -3.64 -66.97 42.36
CA GLU A 772 -3.84 -65.61 42.84
C GLU A 772 -2.62 -65.16 43.64
N THR A 773 -1.89 -64.15 43.14
CA THR A 773 -0.78 -63.53 43.89
C THR A 773 -1.08 -62.06 44.12
N LEU A 774 -1.13 -61.70 45.40
CA LEU A 774 -1.34 -60.36 45.94
C LEU A 774 -0.43 -59.32 45.26
N VAL A 775 -1.03 -58.39 44.52
CA VAL A 775 -0.32 -57.26 43.91
C VAL A 775 0.05 -56.25 45.00
N LYS A 776 1.34 -56.18 45.37
CA LYS A 776 1.87 -55.07 46.20
C LYS A 776 1.89 -53.78 45.38
N LYS A 777 1.13 -52.77 45.83
CA LYS A 777 1.13 -51.43 45.24
C LYS A 777 2.00 -50.49 46.07
N TYR A 778 2.92 -49.77 45.42
CA TYR A 778 3.77 -48.77 46.05
C TYR A 778 3.06 -47.40 46.02
N LYS A 779 2.92 -46.76 47.18
CA LYS A 779 2.20 -45.48 47.31
C LYS A 779 3.11 -44.25 47.26
N LYS A 780 4.40 -44.40 47.56
CA LYS A 780 5.42 -43.35 47.50
C LYS A 780 6.76 -43.96 47.09
N ILE A 781 7.49 -43.27 46.22
CA ILE A 781 8.79 -43.70 45.69
C ILE A 781 9.72 -42.48 45.75
N TYR A 782 10.92 -42.66 46.32
CA TYR A 782 11.97 -41.64 46.34
C TYR A 782 13.10 -42.09 45.40
N LEU A 783 13.47 -41.22 44.46
CA LEU A 783 14.48 -41.51 43.44
C LEU A 783 15.56 -40.44 43.49
N SER A 784 16.83 -40.87 43.45
CA SER A 784 17.98 -39.97 43.32
C SER A 784 18.72 -40.33 42.03
N PHE A 785 19.04 -39.31 41.22
CA PHE A 785 19.76 -39.48 39.96
C PHE A 785 21.14 -38.83 40.08
N ASN A 786 22.21 -39.56 39.78
CA ASN A 786 23.57 -39.01 39.70
C ASN A 786 24.00 -38.99 38.23
N ILE A 787 24.06 -37.81 37.61
CA ILE A 787 24.37 -37.63 36.19
C ILE A 787 25.80 -37.12 36.05
N LYS A 788 26.70 -37.93 35.50
CA LYS A 788 28.11 -37.56 35.32
C LYS A 788 28.47 -37.09 33.90
N ASN A 789 27.57 -37.23 32.90
CA ASN A 789 27.81 -36.87 31.49
C ASN A 789 26.58 -36.22 30.83
N LYS A 790 26.82 -35.25 29.92
CA LYS A 790 25.80 -34.38 29.28
C LYS A 790 24.68 -35.11 28.50
N GLY A 791 24.86 -36.38 28.13
CA GLY A 791 23.92 -37.13 27.27
C GLY A 791 22.74 -37.82 27.96
N ASN A 792 22.65 -37.84 29.29
CA ASN A 792 21.68 -38.70 30.01
C ASN A 792 20.39 -38.01 30.50
N PHE A 793 20.19 -36.72 30.22
CA PHE A 793 18.98 -36.00 30.65
C PHE A 793 17.69 -36.52 29.99
N ALA A 794 17.75 -36.91 28.71
CA ALA A 794 16.60 -37.46 27.99
C ALA A 794 16.06 -38.76 28.63
N TYR A 795 16.93 -39.53 29.28
CA TYR A 795 16.54 -40.76 29.96
C TYR A 795 15.72 -40.49 31.22
N ILE A 796 16.08 -39.46 31.99
CA ILE A 796 15.36 -39.07 33.21
C ILE A 796 13.96 -38.56 32.86
N PHE A 797 13.84 -37.71 31.83
CA PHE A 797 12.53 -37.26 31.37
C PHE A 797 11.64 -38.41 30.93
N ARG A 798 12.20 -39.43 30.27
CA ARG A 798 11.47 -40.64 29.91
C ARG A 798 11.00 -41.43 31.14
N VAL A 799 11.84 -41.55 32.17
CA VAL A 799 11.48 -42.23 33.43
C VAL A 799 10.40 -41.45 34.19
N LEU A 800 10.52 -40.12 34.28
CA LEU A 800 9.50 -39.27 34.91
C LEU A 800 8.15 -39.35 34.17
N ASN A 801 8.17 -39.39 32.83
CA ASN A 801 6.97 -39.49 32.01
C ASN A 801 6.31 -40.88 32.06
N GLU A 802 7.05 -41.94 32.43
CA GLU A 802 6.45 -43.24 32.74
C GLU A 802 5.89 -43.29 34.17
N LEU A 803 6.53 -42.62 35.12
CA LEU A 803 6.03 -42.54 36.51
C LEU A 803 4.78 -41.67 36.62
N SER A 804 4.67 -40.60 35.83
CA SER A 804 3.49 -39.71 35.79
C SER A 804 2.21 -40.41 35.34
N LYS A 805 2.31 -41.56 34.65
CA LYS A 805 1.13 -42.36 34.27
C LYS A 805 0.45 -43.01 35.47
N ASN A 806 1.14 -43.14 36.61
CA ASN A 806 0.65 -43.84 37.79
C ASN A 806 0.73 -43.03 39.10
N PHE A 807 1.36 -41.85 39.07
CA PHE A 807 1.48 -40.92 40.21
C PHE A 807 1.16 -39.50 39.75
N ASP A 808 0.12 -38.90 40.33
CA ASP A 808 -0.39 -37.59 39.92
C ASP A 808 0.43 -36.41 40.46
N ASP A 809 1.18 -36.61 41.56
CA ASP A 809 1.93 -35.57 42.27
C ASP A 809 3.43 -35.91 42.28
N ILE A 810 4.17 -35.30 41.34
CA ILE A 810 5.61 -35.50 41.14
C ILE A 810 6.32 -34.18 41.41
N ASN A 811 6.98 -34.09 42.57
CA ASN A 811 7.84 -32.97 42.93
C ASN A 811 9.30 -33.30 42.59
N VAL A 812 9.92 -32.50 41.71
CA VAL A 812 11.29 -32.70 41.25
C VAL A 812 12.15 -31.55 41.76
N HIS A 813 13.13 -31.86 42.61
CA HIS A 813 14.20 -30.94 42.98
C HIS A 813 15.45 -31.28 42.17
N ILE A 814 16.01 -30.28 41.47
CA ILE A 814 17.22 -30.42 40.66
C ILE A 814 18.29 -29.51 41.25
N GLU A 815 19.34 -30.11 41.81
CA GLU A 815 20.54 -29.40 42.27
C GLU A 815 21.60 -29.47 41.16
N ILE A 816 22.11 -28.31 40.73
CA ILE A 816 23.12 -28.20 39.67
C ILE A 816 24.38 -27.58 40.26
N SER A 817 25.42 -28.39 40.47
CA SER A 817 26.77 -27.91 40.80
C SER A 817 27.64 -27.89 39.54
N LEU A 818 28.25 -26.74 39.26
CA LEU A 818 29.17 -26.52 38.14
C LEU A 818 30.56 -26.26 38.73
N GLU A 819 31.46 -27.26 38.63
CA GLU A 819 32.84 -27.17 39.12
C GLU A 819 33.82 -27.42 37.96
N LYS A 820 35.02 -26.81 38.03
CA LYS A 820 36.13 -27.00 37.07
C LYS A 820 35.82 -26.52 35.64
N GLY A 821 35.33 -25.29 35.51
CA GLY A 821 35.17 -24.57 34.25
C GLY A 821 35.04 -23.06 34.48
N GLU A 822 35.28 -22.25 33.45
CA GLU A 822 35.23 -20.78 33.50
C GLU A 822 34.23 -20.25 32.46
N ILE A 823 33.57 -19.12 32.77
CA ILE A 823 32.67 -18.40 31.86
C ILE A 823 32.99 -16.92 31.90
N GLU A 824 33.00 -16.24 30.74
CA GLU A 824 33.20 -14.80 30.69
C GLU A 824 32.01 -14.06 31.33
N ALA A 825 32.31 -13.01 32.11
CA ALA A 825 31.31 -12.29 32.91
C ALA A 825 30.12 -11.75 32.08
N LYS A 826 30.39 -11.32 30.83
CA LYS A 826 29.36 -10.80 29.93
C LYS A 826 28.36 -11.89 29.49
N ASP A 827 28.84 -13.10 29.24
CA ASP A 827 27.99 -14.22 28.87
C ASP A 827 27.25 -14.76 30.09
N TYR A 828 27.85 -14.70 31.28
CA TYR A 828 27.19 -15.04 32.54
C TYR A 828 26.02 -14.10 32.87
N GLU A 829 26.15 -12.78 32.64
CA GLU A 829 25.06 -11.83 32.90
C GLU A 829 23.82 -12.09 32.04
N ILE A 830 24.00 -12.37 30.74
CA ILE A 830 22.90 -12.71 29.83
C ILE A 830 22.22 -14.01 30.28
N LEU A 831 23.02 -14.98 30.73
CA LEU A 831 22.52 -16.26 31.21
C LEU A 831 21.77 -16.12 32.55
N ARG A 832 22.27 -15.28 33.46
CA ARG A 832 21.65 -14.96 34.74
C ARG A 832 20.29 -14.27 34.56
N GLU A 833 20.19 -13.33 33.61
CA GLU A 833 18.92 -12.65 33.30
C GLU A 833 17.88 -13.64 32.74
N GLY A 834 18.30 -14.56 31.87
CA GLY A 834 17.44 -15.64 31.36
C GLY A 834 16.99 -16.62 32.45
N LEU A 835 17.87 -16.99 33.38
CA LEU A 835 17.55 -17.90 34.48
C LEU A 835 16.64 -17.26 35.55
N GLY A 836 16.72 -15.94 35.73
CA GLY A 836 15.80 -15.20 36.60
C GLY A 836 14.34 -15.24 36.12
N GLN A 837 14.10 -15.36 34.80
CA GLN A 837 12.75 -15.44 34.23
C GLN A 837 12.04 -16.77 34.50
N ILE A 838 12.78 -17.80 34.95
CA ILE A 838 12.25 -19.13 35.26
C ILE A 838 12.36 -19.47 36.76
N ASN A 839 12.50 -18.45 37.64
CA ASN A 839 12.54 -18.58 39.10
C ASN A 839 13.60 -19.54 39.66
N VAL A 840 14.81 -19.51 39.11
CA VAL A 840 15.95 -20.25 39.66
C VAL A 840 16.58 -19.47 40.81
N GLU A 841 16.67 -20.09 42.00
CA GLU A 841 17.39 -19.53 43.16
C GLU A 841 18.87 -19.94 43.12
N PHE A 842 19.77 -18.99 43.33
CA PHE A 842 21.22 -19.23 43.32
C PHE A 842 21.73 -19.43 44.76
N GLU A 843 22.24 -20.63 45.07
CA GLU A 843 22.63 -20.97 46.46
C GLU A 843 24.05 -20.47 46.84
N LYS A 844 25.02 -20.45 45.91
CA LYS A 844 26.38 -19.96 46.16
C LYS A 844 27.10 -19.61 44.85
N GLU A 845 27.72 -18.43 44.77
CA GLU A 845 28.53 -17.97 43.63
C GLU A 845 29.96 -17.70 44.13
N GLU A 846 30.98 -18.26 43.46
CA GLU A 846 32.39 -17.95 43.72
C GLU A 846 33.01 -17.38 42.42
N THR A 847 33.59 -16.19 42.51
CA THR A 847 34.32 -15.54 41.42
C THR A 847 35.81 -15.63 41.69
N GLU A 848 36.63 -15.85 40.64
CA GLU A 848 38.10 -15.76 40.76
C GLU A 848 38.59 -14.36 41.14
#